data_AF-Q0S8V5-F1
#
_entry.id   AF-Q0S8V5-F1
#
_cell.length_a   1.000
_cell.length_b   1.000
_cell.length_c   1.000
_cell.angle_alpha   90.00
_cell.angle_beta   90.00
_cell.angle_gamma   90.00
#
_symmetry.space_group_name_H-M   'P 1'
#
loop_
_entity.id
_entity.type
_entity.pdbx_description
1 polymer ?
#
loop_
_entity_poly.entity_id
_entity_poly.type
_entity_poly.pdbx_seq_one_letter_code
_entity_poly.pdbx_strand_id
1 'polypeptide(L)'
;MLASDPRKVGVEEEFHLIDLKTRRLTTRAPELLARLPDDVYVDELQQCVVEVNSGVYADLDGLRSDLERHRRLLVDAAEDLGIGVAAAGSVPLALPAEMHVTGTQRYGRMLADYQVLAREQLICGTQVHVDLPDRDEAVQVAHRVAPHMPVLLALSASSPFRSDGADTGYASARTLLWLRWPSTGPAAPVSSAAEYGALIDDLVASGVISDPGMAYFDVRPSVKLPTLELRVCDSCPRLDTVLLVAALFRALVEREVEGLRAGRKGVEVLPTLTRAALWRAARSGLEEELVDVTVPQARPASELVGDFVNSLRPQLEETGDWDRVVELSAEATAHGSSAARQRQALGRRGRLTDVVDLLLAETAGRTEHLPDVEVPPPREPGPKSTGAGRTRRYWSARFWDRGDTADMTWTESTELDEKKLVEWRRDLHAHPELSFEERRTTGVVRDHLVGLGLEPVLMPGGTGLWCDVGPETGECIALRADLDALPVAETTGLPFESRVPGVSHACGHDAHTTMLMGAASVLTKYPPPTRVRLVFQPAEETTPGGAVDTIAAGALDGVSKIFALHCDPHLEVGKLSTRTGPITSSNDSVTVRLWSAGGHTARPHLTGDLIHATAVLVTGLASVLDRRIDARTATVLTWGKVAAGQVANSVPESGELVGTLRSASRETWASLEPLVTDAICHLLAPYNVRYELSYLRGVPPVVNDPDCTADLREAIESVVGFDHLAEAHQSSGGEDFAWYLEKVPGAMARLGVWDGTGTRQELHQPGFNLDERAMIHGVRTLVALTRLEDQSG
;
A
#
# COMPACT_ATOMS: atom_id res chain seq x y z
N MET A 1 4.93 -48.03 36.76
CA MET A 1 5.34 -46.64 36.49
C MET A 1 4.04 -45.85 36.44
N LEU A 2 3.88 -44.84 37.31
CA LEU A 2 2.75 -43.91 37.18
C LEU A 2 2.91 -43.26 35.79
N ALA A 3 1.87 -43.29 34.95
CA ALA A 3 1.87 -42.51 33.72
C ALA A 3 2.23 -41.08 34.11
N SER A 4 3.31 -40.54 33.55
CA SER A 4 3.64 -39.14 33.76
C SER A 4 2.47 -38.31 33.24
N ASP A 5 2.10 -37.25 33.96
CA ASP A 5 1.12 -36.30 33.43
C ASP A 5 1.58 -35.86 32.04
N PRO A 6 0.66 -35.81 31.06
CA PRO A 6 1.01 -35.45 29.70
C PRO A 6 1.60 -34.05 29.66
N ARG A 7 2.60 -33.88 28.81
CA ARG A 7 3.24 -32.59 28.56
C ARG A 7 2.22 -31.54 28.15
N LYS A 8 2.37 -30.35 28.72
CA LYS A 8 1.50 -29.22 28.45
C LYS A 8 1.98 -28.45 27.24
N VAL A 9 1.03 -27.89 26.52
CA VAL A 9 1.24 -27.12 25.30
C VAL A 9 0.63 -25.72 25.41
N GLY A 10 1.31 -24.74 24.84
CA GLY A 10 0.79 -23.39 24.60
C GLY A 10 1.15 -22.94 23.18
N VAL A 11 0.41 -21.98 22.65
CA VAL A 11 0.56 -21.49 21.28
C VAL A 11 0.58 -19.97 21.28
N GLU A 12 1.50 -19.40 20.50
CA GLU A 12 1.56 -17.98 20.16
C GLU A 12 1.11 -17.86 18.69
N GLU A 13 0.14 -16.99 18.40
CA GLU A 13 -0.38 -16.76 17.05
C GLU A 13 -0.21 -15.30 16.64
N GLU A 14 0.47 -15.06 15.53
CA GLU A 14 0.59 -13.72 14.93
C GLU A 14 -0.48 -13.53 13.82
N PHE A 15 -1.14 -12.38 13.82
CA PHE A 15 -2.20 -12.04 12.86
C PHE A 15 -1.91 -10.74 12.12
N HIS A 16 -2.17 -10.73 10.82
CA HIS A 16 -2.19 -9.53 9.99
C HIS A 16 -3.49 -8.74 10.21
N LEU A 17 -3.37 -7.41 10.30
CA LEU A 17 -4.51 -6.50 10.34
C LEU A 17 -4.78 -5.92 8.96
N ILE A 18 -6.02 -6.03 8.52
CA ILE A 18 -6.47 -5.67 7.18
C ILE A 18 -7.57 -4.61 7.32
N ASP A 19 -7.52 -3.54 6.54
CA ASP A 19 -8.65 -2.63 6.43
C ASP A 19 -9.80 -3.34 5.68
N LEU A 20 -10.96 -3.53 6.33
CA LEU A 20 -12.06 -4.31 5.76
C LEU A 20 -12.62 -3.71 4.48
N LYS A 21 -12.45 -2.40 4.25
CA LYS A 21 -12.96 -1.75 3.05
C LYS A 21 -12.03 -1.99 1.87
N THR A 22 -10.74 -1.71 2.06
CA THR A 22 -9.73 -1.78 0.98
C THR A 22 -9.11 -3.16 0.79
N ARG A 23 -9.29 -4.08 1.75
CA ARG A 23 -8.64 -5.41 1.82
C ARG A 23 -7.10 -5.33 1.88
N ARG A 24 -6.54 -4.19 2.29
CA ARG A 24 -5.08 -3.98 2.40
C ARG A 24 -4.61 -3.98 3.85
N LEU A 25 -3.34 -4.29 4.10
CA LEU A 25 -2.73 -4.15 5.42
C LEU A 25 -2.93 -2.74 5.98
N THR A 26 -3.25 -2.66 7.27
CA THR A 26 -3.43 -1.40 7.98
C THR A 26 -2.53 -1.32 9.20
N THR A 27 -1.98 -0.14 9.51
CA THR A 27 -1.08 0.06 10.68
C THR A 27 -1.82 0.46 11.96
N ARG A 28 -3.07 -0.01 12.11
CA ARG A 28 -3.98 0.38 13.19
C ARG A 28 -3.93 -0.55 14.41
N ALA A 29 -2.89 -1.38 14.56
CA ALA A 29 -2.71 -2.23 15.75
C ALA A 29 -2.78 -1.45 17.08
N PRO A 30 -2.19 -0.23 17.21
CA PRO A 30 -2.30 0.53 18.46
C PRO A 30 -3.74 0.86 18.86
N GLU A 31 -4.62 1.12 17.89
CA GLU A 31 -6.05 1.40 18.14
C GLU A 31 -6.80 0.14 18.62
N LEU A 32 -6.48 -1.01 18.02
CA LEU A 32 -7.07 -2.30 18.36
C LEU A 32 -6.58 -2.80 19.73
N LEU A 33 -5.28 -2.77 19.97
CA LEU A 33 -4.67 -3.20 21.23
C LEU A 33 -5.15 -2.38 22.43
N ALA A 34 -5.47 -1.09 22.24
CA ALA A 34 -6.05 -0.26 23.29
C ALA A 34 -7.43 -0.76 23.78
N ARG A 35 -8.08 -1.69 23.07
CA ARG A 35 -9.37 -2.30 23.43
C ARG A 35 -9.24 -3.72 24.00
N LEU A 36 -8.04 -4.29 24.01
CA LEU A 36 -7.79 -5.69 24.34
C LEU A 36 -6.90 -5.81 25.60
N PRO A 37 -6.99 -6.92 26.36
CA PRO A 37 -6.09 -7.19 27.48
C PRO A 37 -4.61 -7.30 27.06
N ASP A 38 -3.73 -6.54 27.70
CA ASP A 38 -2.31 -6.43 27.33
C ASP A 38 -1.45 -7.63 27.75
N ASP A 39 -2.00 -8.55 28.55
CA ASP A 39 -1.35 -9.80 28.94
C ASP A 39 -1.49 -10.92 27.89
N VAL A 40 -2.50 -10.81 27.03
CA VAL A 40 -2.83 -11.80 25.99
C VAL A 40 -2.54 -11.29 24.58
N TYR A 41 -2.85 -10.01 24.33
CA TYR A 41 -2.73 -9.36 23.02
C TYR A 41 -1.60 -8.35 23.06
N VAL A 42 -0.54 -8.58 22.28
CA VAL A 42 0.69 -7.78 22.37
C VAL A 42 1.08 -7.18 21.02
N ASP A 43 1.87 -6.09 21.10
CA ASP A 43 2.40 -5.38 19.95
C ASP A 43 3.63 -6.06 19.36
N GLU A 44 3.66 -6.11 18.03
CA GLU A 44 4.79 -6.67 17.28
C GLU A 44 5.65 -5.57 16.62
N LEU A 45 6.74 -5.97 15.96
CA LEU A 45 7.65 -5.06 15.24
C LEU A 45 6.89 -4.09 14.32
N GLN A 46 5.89 -4.59 13.60
CA GLN A 46 5.09 -3.83 12.64
C GLN A 46 3.72 -3.51 13.23
N GLN A 47 3.25 -2.27 13.07
CA GLN A 47 1.93 -1.84 13.56
C GLN A 47 0.73 -2.44 12.78
N CYS A 48 0.98 -3.34 11.84
CA CYS A 48 -0.03 -4.12 11.13
C CYS A 48 -0.13 -5.57 11.62
N VAL A 49 0.50 -5.90 12.74
CA VAL A 49 0.52 -7.24 13.34
C VAL A 49 0.11 -7.18 14.81
N VAL A 50 -0.65 -8.18 15.25
CA VAL A 50 -0.97 -8.44 16.66
C VAL A 50 -0.60 -9.90 16.96
N GLU A 51 0.07 -10.14 18.09
CA GLU A 51 0.33 -11.48 18.61
C GLU A 51 -0.68 -11.82 19.72
N VAL A 52 -1.13 -13.08 19.74
CA VAL A 52 -2.05 -13.63 20.72
C VAL A 52 -1.44 -14.84 21.40
N ASN A 53 -1.41 -14.83 22.72
CA ASN A 53 -0.85 -15.92 23.52
C ASN A 53 -1.94 -16.78 24.17
N SER A 54 -1.92 -18.09 23.92
CA SER A 54 -2.84 -19.02 24.58
C SER A 54 -2.45 -19.28 26.04
N GLY A 55 -3.42 -19.81 26.81
CA GLY A 55 -3.12 -20.51 28.05
C GLY A 55 -2.31 -21.80 27.81
N VAL A 56 -2.00 -22.49 28.91
CA VAL A 56 -1.20 -23.73 28.90
C VAL A 56 -2.08 -24.92 29.23
N TYR A 57 -2.18 -25.87 28.30
CA TYR A 57 -3.16 -26.97 28.34
C TYR A 57 -2.50 -28.34 28.25
N ALA A 58 -3.08 -29.32 28.96
CA ALA A 58 -2.67 -30.72 28.89
C ALA A 58 -3.48 -31.51 27.84
N ASP A 59 -4.61 -30.98 27.39
CA ASP A 59 -5.54 -31.59 26.44
C ASP A 59 -5.79 -30.63 25.25
N LEU A 60 -6.04 -31.20 24.06
CA LEU A 60 -6.25 -30.41 22.85
C LEU A 60 -7.60 -29.68 22.82
N ASP A 61 -8.63 -30.20 23.49
CA ASP A 61 -9.96 -29.57 23.52
C ASP A 61 -9.94 -28.27 24.34
N GLY A 62 -9.19 -28.24 25.44
CA GLY A 62 -8.89 -27.05 26.22
C GLY A 62 -8.12 -26.02 25.42
N LEU A 63 -7.07 -26.45 24.71
CA LEU A 63 -6.31 -25.56 23.81
C LEU A 63 -7.19 -24.99 22.70
N ARG A 64 -8.02 -25.82 22.05
CA ARG A 64 -8.97 -25.39 21.01
C ARG A 64 -9.89 -24.30 21.53
N SER A 65 -10.58 -24.59 22.64
CA SER A 65 -11.55 -23.66 23.24
C SER A 65 -10.94 -22.32 23.61
N ASP A 66 -9.66 -22.34 24.00
CA ASP A 66 -8.89 -21.14 24.31
C ASP A 66 -8.58 -20.28 23.08
N LEU A 67 -8.01 -20.92 22.05
CA LEU A 67 -7.68 -20.25 20.80
C LEU A 67 -8.93 -19.72 20.07
N GLU A 68 -10.02 -20.49 20.04
CA GLU A 68 -11.32 -20.02 19.49
C GLU A 68 -11.81 -18.78 20.22
N ARG A 69 -11.70 -18.76 21.55
CA ARG A 69 -12.13 -17.62 22.37
C ARG A 69 -11.28 -16.38 22.06
N HIS A 70 -9.97 -16.51 21.97
CA HIS A 70 -9.09 -15.37 21.69
C HIS A 70 -9.24 -14.85 20.26
N ARG A 71 -9.29 -15.74 19.26
CA ARG A 71 -9.56 -15.34 17.87
C ARG A 71 -10.89 -14.60 17.75
N ARG A 72 -11.96 -15.10 18.39
CA ARG A 72 -13.26 -14.43 18.36
C ARG A 72 -13.21 -13.05 19.01
N LEU A 73 -12.60 -12.91 20.19
CA LEU A 73 -12.45 -11.60 20.85
C LEU A 73 -11.66 -10.60 20.00
N LEU A 74 -10.57 -11.06 19.35
CA LEU A 74 -9.76 -10.23 18.46
C LEU A 74 -10.55 -9.78 17.22
N VAL A 75 -11.24 -10.72 16.57
CA VAL A 75 -12.08 -10.44 15.38
C VAL A 75 -13.20 -9.47 15.72
N ASP A 76 -13.96 -9.73 16.80
CA ASP A 76 -15.08 -8.88 17.20
C ASP A 76 -14.60 -7.44 17.51
N ALA A 77 -13.47 -7.29 18.22
CA ALA A 77 -12.90 -5.98 18.55
C ALA A 77 -12.34 -5.23 17.32
N ALA A 78 -11.82 -5.96 16.33
CA ALA A 78 -11.31 -5.41 15.09
C ALA A 78 -12.44 -4.98 14.15
N GLU A 79 -13.51 -5.76 14.02
CA GLU A 79 -14.67 -5.46 13.18
C GLU A 79 -15.34 -4.13 13.60
N ASP A 80 -15.43 -3.87 14.91
CA ASP A 80 -15.91 -2.61 15.47
C ASP A 80 -15.08 -1.37 15.05
N LEU A 81 -13.87 -1.59 14.53
CA LEU A 81 -12.95 -0.56 14.02
C LEU A 81 -12.86 -0.52 12.49
N GLY A 82 -13.60 -1.38 11.79
CA GLY A 82 -13.47 -1.58 10.34
C GLY A 82 -12.20 -2.34 9.95
N ILE A 83 -11.64 -3.14 10.88
CA ILE A 83 -10.40 -3.92 10.70
C ILE A 83 -10.76 -5.41 10.66
N GLY A 84 -10.16 -6.13 9.71
CA GLY A 84 -10.19 -7.58 9.58
C GLY A 84 -8.91 -8.20 10.11
N VAL A 85 -9.03 -9.45 10.57
CA VAL A 85 -7.93 -10.21 11.18
C VAL A 85 -7.65 -11.42 10.32
N ALA A 86 -6.41 -11.57 9.86
CA ALA A 86 -6.00 -12.67 9.00
C ALA A 86 -4.78 -13.40 9.55
N ALA A 87 -4.92 -14.69 9.85
CA ALA A 87 -3.81 -15.60 10.10
C ALA A 87 -3.30 -16.15 8.78
N ALA A 88 -2.10 -15.73 8.38
CA ALA A 88 -1.39 -16.22 7.20
C ALA A 88 0.09 -15.86 7.33
N GLY A 89 0.99 -16.61 6.68
CA GLY A 89 2.41 -16.28 6.71
C GLY A 89 2.74 -14.96 6.00
N SER A 90 1.90 -14.55 5.04
CA SER A 90 1.91 -13.25 4.37
C SER A 90 0.52 -12.99 3.78
N VAL A 91 0.21 -11.72 3.48
CA VAL A 91 -1.02 -11.32 2.78
C VAL A 91 -0.70 -10.64 1.46
N PRO A 92 -1.58 -10.76 0.44
CA PRO A 92 -1.28 -10.31 -0.92
C PRO A 92 -1.32 -8.79 -1.11
N LEU A 93 -1.94 -8.03 -0.21
CA LEU A 93 -2.20 -6.61 -0.43
C LEU A 93 -1.68 -5.77 0.74
N ALA A 94 -0.52 -5.14 0.56
CA ALA A 94 0.02 -4.12 1.46
C ALA A 94 0.43 -2.87 0.68
N LEU A 95 0.36 -1.71 1.35
CA LEU A 95 0.92 -0.47 0.81
C LEU A 95 2.40 -0.39 1.19
N PRO A 96 3.34 -0.27 0.22
CA PRO A 96 4.77 -0.22 0.49
C PRO A 96 5.21 0.95 1.40
N ALA A 97 4.50 2.08 1.33
CA ALA A 97 4.92 3.35 1.94
C ALA A 97 4.37 3.59 3.36
N GLU A 98 3.41 2.79 3.83
CA GLU A 98 2.72 3.04 5.11
C GLU A 98 3.27 2.22 6.29
N MET A 99 4.38 1.48 6.11
CA MET A 99 4.89 0.57 7.14
C MET A 99 5.54 1.34 8.30
N HIS A 100 4.77 1.53 9.37
CA HIS A 100 5.21 2.11 10.62
C HIS A 100 5.70 1.01 11.56
N VAL A 101 7.00 1.05 11.87
CA VAL A 101 7.58 0.24 12.94
C VAL A 101 7.05 0.74 14.28
N THR A 102 6.69 -0.18 15.16
CA THR A 102 6.17 0.14 16.48
C THR A 102 7.19 0.99 17.25
N GLY A 103 6.73 2.11 17.84
CA GLY A 103 7.56 3.21 18.35
C GLY A 103 8.43 2.91 19.58
N THR A 104 8.71 1.65 19.91
CA THR A 104 9.58 1.29 21.04
C THR A 104 11.05 1.41 20.65
N GLN A 105 11.90 1.70 21.64
CA GLN A 105 13.36 1.82 21.44
C GLN A 105 13.98 0.52 20.87
N ARG A 106 13.42 -0.65 21.25
CA ARG A 106 13.86 -1.97 20.78
C ARG A 106 13.67 -2.11 19.26
N TYR A 107 12.48 -1.80 18.76
CA TYR A 107 12.15 -1.92 17.35
C TYR A 107 12.82 -0.84 16.49
N GLY A 108 12.94 0.38 16.99
CA GLY A 108 13.70 1.44 16.31
C GLY A 108 15.17 1.09 16.10
N ARG A 109 15.78 0.40 17.09
CA ARG A 109 17.15 -0.13 16.96
C ARG A 109 17.23 -1.29 15.96
N MET A 110 16.26 -2.20 15.98
CA MET A 110 16.19 -3.31 15.02
C MET A 110 16.09 -2.79 13.57
N LEU A 111 15.27 -1.77 13.31
CA LEU A 111 15.18 -1.14 11.99
C LEU A 111 16.52 -0.53 11.55
N ALA A 112 17.24 0.12 12.49
CA ALA A 112 18.54 0.72 12.22
C ALA A 112 19.63 -0.33 11.94
N ASP A 113 19.64 -1.43 12.69
CA ASP A 113 20.69 -2.45 12.61
C ASP A 113 20.49 -3.44 11.45
N TYR A 114 19.23 -3.82 11.15
CA TYR A 114 18.92 -4.87 10.16
C TYR A 114 18.33 -4.35 8.83
N GLN A 115 17.94 -3.08 8.75
CA GLN A 115 17.55 -2.37 7.52
C GLN A 115 16.51 -3.15 6.68
N VAL A 116 16.90 -3.64 5.51
CA VAL A 116 16.01 -4.35 4.56
C VAL A 116 15.29 -5.51 5.24
N LEU A 117 15.96 -6.26 6.13
CA LEU A 117 15.32 -7.40 6.80
C LEU A 117 14.16 -6.95 7.68
N ALA A 118 14.33 -5.87 8.44
CA ALA A 118 13.28 -5.33 9.30
C ALA A 118 12.14 -4.68 8.50
N ARG A 119 12.43 -4.05 7.35
CA ARG A 119 11.43 -3.42 6.47
C ARG A 119 10.59 -4.43 5.70
N GLU A 120 11.18 -5.56 5.31
CA GLU A 120 10.47 -6.63 4.57
C GLU A 120 9.83 -7.69 5.50
N GLN A 121 9.92 -7.52 6.82
CA GLN A 121 9.39 -8.42 7.84
C GLN A 121 7.86 -8.27 8.01
N LEU A 122 7.11 -8.40 6.91
CA LEU A 122 5.65 -8.44 6.89
C LEU A 122 5.16 -9.89 6.85
N ILE A 123 5.58 -10.69 7.83
CA ILE A 123 5.25 -12.11 7.89
C ILE A 123 4.80 -12.48 9.29
N CYS A 124 3.81 -13.37 9.39
CA CYS A 124 3.27 -13.85 10.67
C CYS A 124 3.54 -15.35 10.86
N GLY A 125 3.92 -15.76 12.07
CA GLY A 125 4.13 -17.14 12.47
C GLY A 125 3.05 -17.69 13.40
N THR A 126 3.10 -19.01 13.58
CA THR A 126 2.50 -19.68 14.75
C THR A 126 3.61 -20.42 15.48
N GLN A 127 3.78 -20.12 16.76
CA GLN A 127 4.77 -20.75 17.63
C GLN A 127 4.10 -21.74 18.58
N VAL A 128 4.73 -22.89 18.79
CA VAL A 128 4.20 -23.91 19.72
C VAL A 128 5.22 -24.18 20.82
N HIS A 129 4.78 -24.06 22.06
CA HIS A 129 5.57 -24.34 23.26
C HIS A 129 5.14 -25.67 23.88
N VAL A 130 6.10 -26.57 24.11
CA VAL A 130 5.88 -27.80 24.87
C VAL A 130 6.73 -27.75 26.12
N ASP A 131 6.15 -28.05 27.29
CA ASP A 131 6.89 -28.02 28.55
C ASP A 131 8.06 -29.01 28.54
N LEU A 132 9.26 -28.50 28.83
CA LEU A 132 10.48 -29.29 28.89
C LEU A 132 11.46 -28.59 29.85
N PRO A 133 11.31 -28.80 31.16
CA PRO A 133 11.96 -27.97 32.17
C PRO A 133 13.46 -28.24 32.32
N ASP A 134 13.93 -29.44 31.97
CA ASP A 134 15.36 -29.73 31.92
C ASP A 134 15.95 -29.09 30.66
N ARG A 135 16.84 -28.11 30.87
CA ARG A 135 17.41 -27.31 29.78
C ARG A 135 18.43 -28.08 28.95
N ASP A 136 19.15 -29.03 29.54
CA ASP A 136 20.06 -29.92 28.82
C ASP A 136 19.26 -30.89 27.94
N GLU A 137 18.15 -31.42 28.47
CA GLU A 137 17.20 -32.21 27.71
C GLU A 137 16.57 -31.40 26.56
N ALA A 138 16.17 -30.15 26.81
CA ALA A 138 15.61 -29.27 25.79
C ALA A 138 16.56 -29.02 24.62
N VAL A 139 17.84 -28.73 24.89
CA VAL A 139 18.86 -28.57 23.84
C VAL A 139 19.03 -29.84 23.01
N GLN A 140 19.14 -30.99 23.67
CA GLN A 140 19.33 -32.27 22.98
C GLN A 140 18.10 -32.67 22.16
N VAL A 141 16.90 -32.46 22.70
CA VAL A 141 15.64 -32.74 22.00
C VAL A 141 15.45 -31.80 20.81
N ALA A 142 15.80 -30.51 20.93
CA ALA A 142 15.74 -29.56 19.81
C ALA A 142 16.47 -30.10 18.56
N HIS A 143 17.66 -30.67 18.74
CA HIS A 143 18.42 -31.27 17.66
C HIS A 143 17.76 -32.55 17.10
N ARG A 144 17.14 -33.36 17.97
CA ARG A 144 16.49 -34.62 17.58
C ARG A 144 15.17 -34.44 16.83
N VAL A 145 14.45 -33.35 17.09
CA VAL A 145 13.18 -33.05 16.39
C VAL A 145 13.39 -32.34 15.05
N ALA A 146 14.54 -31.67 14.86
CA ALA A 146 14.85 -30.90 13.65
C ALA A 146 14.62 -31.63 12.30
N PRO A 147 14.91 -32.94 12.14
CA PRO A 147 14.61 -33.69 10.92
C PRO A 147 13.13 -33.71 10.51
N HIS A 148 12.21 -33.47 11.44
CA HIS A 148 10.76 -33.53 11.20
C HIS A 148 10.12 -32.16 10.91
N MET A 149 10.89 -31.06 11.05
CA MET A 149 10.41 -29.70 10.78
C MET A 149 9.83 -29.50 9.37
N PRO A 150 10.37 -30.10 8.29
CA PRO A 150 9.80 -29.96 6.95
C PRO A 150 8.33 -30.40 6.85
N VAL A 151 7.92 -31.43 7.59
CA VAL A 151 6.52 -31.90 7.57
C VAL A 151 5.62 -30.89 8.29
N LEU A 152 6.05 -30.36 9.43
CA LEU A 152 5.29 -29.33 10.17
C LEU A 152 5.18 -28.01 9.39
N LEU A 153 6.24 -27.63 8.67
CA LEU A 153 6.21 -26.48 7.77
C LEU A 153 5.25 -26.70 6.58
N ALA A 154 5.28 -27.89 5.97
CA ALA A 154 4.38 -28.20 4.86
C ALA A 154 2.90 -28.10 5.28
N LEU A 155 2.56 -28.59 6.49
CA LEU A 155 1.22 -28.49 7.06
C LEU A 155 0.77 -27.04 7.27
N SER A 156 1.66 -26.17 7.76
CA SER A 156 1.32 -24.77 8.09
C SER A 156 1.40 -23.80 6.92
N ALA A 157 1.99 -24.19 5.79
CA ALA A 157 2.28 -23.29 4.67
C ALA A 157 1.08 -22.45 4.21
N SER A 158 1.21 -21.12 4.32
CA SER A 158 0.11 -20.16 4.12
C SER A 158 0.56 -18.82 3.55
N SER A 159 1.74 -18.76 2.92
CA SER A 159 2.29 -17.52 2.35
C SER A 159 2.66 -17.65 0.87
N PRO A 160 1.70 -17.86 -0.04
CA PRO A 160 1.98 -17.96 -1.47
C PRO A 160 2.24 -16.62 -2.16
N PHE A 161 1.63 -15.54 -1.67
CA PHE A 161 1.68 -14.22 -2.28
C PHE A 161 2.58 -13.27 -1.49
N ARG A 162 3.33 -12.43 -2.22
CA ARG A 162 4.02 -11.28 -1.62
C ARG A 162 3.01 -10.15 -1.39
N SER A 163 3.39 -9.19 -0.55
CA SER A 163 2.61 -7.99 -0.22
C SER A 163 2.16 -7.13 -1.40
N ASP A 164 2.73 -7.31 -2.58
CA ASP A 164 2.35 -6.63 -3.83
C ASP A 164 1.46 -7.49 -4.74
N GLY A 165 0.97 -8.62 -4.23
CA GLY A 165 0.05 -9.51 -4.94
C GLY A 165 0.73 -10.55 -5.81
N ALA A 166 2.05 -10.46 -5.99
CA ALA A 166 2.78 -11.41 -6.84
C ALA A 166 2.80 -12.81 -6.22
N ASP A 167 2.45 -13.85 -7.00
CA ASP A 167 2.66 -15.24 -6.60
C ASP A 167 4.17 -15.51 -6.56
N THR A 168 4.65 -15.91 -5.38
CA THR A 168 6.07 -16.17 -5.15
C THR A 168 6.54 -17.50 -5.77
N GLY A 169 5.59 -18.37 -6.12
CA GLY A 169 5.83 -19.76 -6.51
C GLY A 169 6.18 -20.68 -5.33
N TYR A 170 6.12 -20.21 -4.08
CA TYR A 170 6.34 -20.99 -2.86
C TYR A 170 5.03 -21.17 -2.09
N ALA A 171 4.90 -22.22 -1.30
CA ALA A 171 3.78 -22.38 -0.37
C ALA A 171 4.01 -21.60 0.93
N SER A 172 5.28 -21.51 1.37
CA SER A 172 5.73 -20.64 2.46
C SER A 172 6.82 -19.67 1.98
N ALA A 173 6.43 -18.50 1.48
CA ALA A 173 7.35 -17.39 1.24
C ALA A 173 7.93 -16.82 2.55
N ARG A 174 7.18 -16.93 3.65
CA ARG A 174 7.64 -16.59 5.00
C ARG A 174 8.96 -17.26 5.31
N THR A 175 9.09 -18.56 5.03
CA THR A 175 10.34 -19.30 5.28
C THR A 175 11.52 -18.68 4.53
N LEU A 176 11.34 -18.24 3.29
CA LEU A 176 12.42 -17.62 2.51
C LEU A 176 12.83 -16.25 3.03
N LEU A 177 11.87 -15.46 3.50
CA LEU A 177 12.14 -14.15 4.11
C LEU A 177 12.83 -14.33 5.47
N TRP A 178 12.32 -15.26 6.28
CA TRP A 178 12.87 -15.57 7.60
C TRP A 178 14.31 -16.09 7.52
N LEU A 179 14.62 -17.00 6.59
CA LEU A 179 15.97 -17.57 6.40
C LEU A 179 17.08 -16.54 6.05
N ARG A 180 16.73 -15.27 5.80
CA ARG A 180 17.71 -14.20 5.58
C ARG A 180 18.27 -13.63 6.88
N TRP A 181 17.61 -13.87 8.02
CA TRP A 181 18.10 -13.46 9.32
C TRP A 181 19.32 -14.29 9.74
N PRO A 182 20.35 -13.68 10.34
CA PRO A 182 21.64 -14.33 10.60
C PRO A 182 21.58 -15.45 11.64
N SER A 183 20.55 -15.47 12.48
CA SER A 183 20.33 -16.41 13.59
C SER A 183 19.23 -17.44 13.31
N THR A 184 18.89 -17.69 12.04
CA THR A 184 17.85 -18.65 11.64
C THR A 184 18.38 -19.99 11.16
N GLY A 185 17.47 -20.95 11.02
CA GLY A 185 17.72 -22.28 10.48
C GLY A 185 17.70 -23.37 11.55
N PRO A 186 18.29 -24.55 11.26
CA PRO A 186 18.22 -25.71 12.13
C PRO A 186 18.73 -25.42 13.54
N ALA A 187 18.24 -26.21 14.51
CA ALA A 187 18.67 -26.13 15.90
C ALA A 187 20.20 -26.13 16.04
N ALA A 188 20.69 -25.41 17.06
CA ALA A 188 22.11 -25.28 17.35
C ALA A 188 22.79 -26.66 17.50
N PRO A 189 23.96 -26.90 16.88
CA PRO A 189 24.66 -28.18 16.91
C PRO A 189 25.45 -28.37 18.20
N VAL A 190 24.78 -28.22 19.35
CA VAL A 190 25.35 -28.29 20.69
C VAL A 190 24.61 -29.35 21.52
N SER A 191 25.28 -29.88 22.55
CA SER A 191 24.83 -31.05 23.30
C SER A 191 24.36 -30.74 24.72
N SER A 192 24.60 -29.53 25.21
CA SER A 192 24.25 -29.10 26.56
C SER A 192 23.73 -27.67 26.60
N ALA A 193 22.98 -27.35 27.67
CA ALA A 193 22.52 -26.00 27.98
C ALA A 193 23.68 -25.01 28.17
N ALA A 194 24.83 -25.48 28.69
CA ALA A 194 26.03 -24.67 28.85
C ALA A 194 26.64 -24.29 27.49
N GLU A 195 26.77 -25.24 26.56
CA GLU A 195 27.24 -24.99 25.20
C GLU A 195 26.28 -24.08 24.43
N TYR A 196 24.97 -24.30 24.59
CA TYR A 196 23.95 -23.42 24.00
C TYR A 196 24.05 -22.00 24.53
N GLY A 197 24.17 -21.82 25.85
CA GLY A 197 24.37 -20.52 26.48
C GLY A 197 25.60 -19.80 25.92
N ALA A 198 26.74 -20.50 25.83
CA ALA A 198 27.98 -19.94 25.28
C ALA A 198 27.83 -19.51 23.81
N LEU A 199 27.14 -20.32 22.97
CA LEU A 199 26.86 -19.95 21.58
C LEU A 199 26.02 -18.67 21.49
N ILE A 200 24.99 -18.54 22.31
CA ILE A 200 24.15 -17.33 22.33
C ILE A 200 24.95 -16.12 22.83
N ASP A 201 25.75 -16.28 23.87
CA ASP A 201 26.63 -15.22 24.39
C ASP A 201 27.64 -14.76 23.34
N ASP A 202 28.22 -15.67 22.55
CA ASP A 202 29.11 -15.35 21.44
C ASP A 202 28.39 -14.57 20.32
N LEU A 203 27.14 -14.96 19.98
CA LEU A 203 26.33 -14.24 19.00
C LEU A 203 26.00 -12.81 19.49
N VAL A 204 25.67 -12.64 20.77
CA VAL A 204 25.43 -11.31 21.37
C VAL A 204 26.72 -10.49 21.40
N ALA A 205 27.83 -11.07 21.85
CA ALA A 205 29.13 -10.40 21.93
C ALA A 205 29.66 -9.98 20.55
N SER A 206 29.34 -10.73 19.50
CA SER A 206 29.68 -10.37 18.11
C SER A 206 28.89 -9.17 17.56
N GLY A 207 27.79 -8.79 18.22
CA GLY A 207 26.87 -7.75 17.75
C GLY A 207 25.94 -8.20 16.63
N VAL A 208 25.96 -9.48 16.24
CA VAL A 208 25.04 -10.03 15.23
C VAL A 208 23.60 -10.07 15.73
N ILE A 209 23.41 -10.31 17.04
CA ILE A 209 22.13 -10.20 17.73
C ILE A 209 22.25 -9.29 18.95
N SER A 210 21.18 -8.59 19.34
CA SER A 210 21.21 -7.70 20.50
C SER A 210 21.02 -8.41 21.84
N ASP A 211 20.26 -9.51 21.84
CA ASP A 211 19.90 -10.25 23.03
C ASP A 211 19.51 -11.70 22.67
N PRO A 212 19.46 -12.62 23.65
CA PRO A 212 19.09 -14.01 23.43
C PRO A 212 17.73 -14.24 22.74
N GLY A 213 16.79 -13.30 22.84
CA GLY A 213 15.47 -13.40 22.20
C GLY A 213 15.55 -13.40 20.68
N MET A 214 16.63 -12.86 20.10
CA MET A 214 16.88 -12.81 18.65
C MET A 214 17.52 -14.09 18.09
N ALA A 215 17.65 -15.16 18.88
CA ALA A 215 18.08 -16.46 18.38
C ALA A 215 16.92 -17.17 17.65
N TYR A 216 16.79 -16.96 16.35
CA TYR A 216 15.61 -17.35 15.55
C TYR A 216 15.66 -18.75 14.94
N PHE A 217 16.26 -19.72 15.64
CA PHE A 217 16.29 -21.12 15.20
C PHE A 217 14.86 -21.68 15.01
N ASP A 218 14.72 -22.61 14.07
CA ASP A 218 13.44 -23.24 13.68
C ASP A 218 12.76 -23.95 14.87
N VAL A 219 13.56 -24.45 15.80
CA VAL A 219 13.18 -24.97 17.10
C VAL A 219 14.27 -24.63 18.12
N ARG A 220 13.88 -24.18 19.32
CA ARG A 220 14.82 -23.75 20.37
C ARG A 220 14.27 -23.96 21.78
N PRO A 221 15.13 -24.11 22.80
CA PRO A 221 14.72 -23.87 24.18
C PRO A 221 14.28 -22.41 24.33
N SER A 222 13.09 -22.18 24.89
CA SER A 222 12.59 -20.83 25.12
C SER A 222 13.52 -20.07 26.07
N VAL A 223 13.68 -18.77 25.80
CA VAL A 223 14.52 -17.87 26.63
C VAL A 223 13.86 -17.59 27.98
N LYS A 224 12.53 -17.53 28.01
CA LYS A 224 11.75 -17.09 29.18
C LYS A 224 11.03 -18.22 29.90
N LEU A 225 10.64 -19.27 29.16
CA LEU A 225 9.78 -20.34 29.66
C LEU A 225 10.54 -21.68 29.69
N PRO A 226 10.23 -22.59 30.63
CA PRO A 226 10.80 -23.94 30.69
C PRO A 226 10.18 -24.85 29.61
N THR A 227 10.29 -24.45 28.35
CA THR A 227 9.62 -25.06 27.20
C THR A 227 10.59 -25.22 26.03
N LEU A 228 10.30 -26.18 25.17
CA LEU A 228 10.83 -26.23 23.82
C LEU A 228 9.84 -25.55 22.86
N GLU A 229 10.35 -24.63 22.06
CA GLU A 229 9.59 -23.72 21.22
C GLU A 229 9.82 -24.04 19.74
N LEU A 230 8.74 -24.35 19.02
CA LEU A 230 8.68 -24.49 17.57
C LEU A 230 8.39 -23.14 16.93
N ARG A 231 9.21 -22.68 15.98
CA ARG A 231 9.05 -21.36 15.31
C ARG A 231 8.97 -21.42 13.78
N VAL A 232 9.09 -22.62 13.22
CA VAL A 232 9.20 -22.83 11.77
C VAL A 232 7.90 -22.54 11.01
N CYS A 233 6.75 -22.65 11.67
CA CYS A 233 5.45 -22.62 11.01
C CYS A 233 5.01 -21.22 10.57
N ASP A 234 4.34 -21.14 9.42
CA ASP A 234 3.56 -19.96 9.06
C ASP A 234 2.34 -19.84 10.00
N SER A 235 1.81 -18.62 10.12
CA SER A 235 0.52 -18.40 10.77
C SER A 235 -0.60 -19.14 10.01
N CYS A 236 -1.46 -19.85 10.72
CA CYS A 236 -2.41 -20.79 10.12
C CYS A 236 -3.85 -20.24 10.15
N PRO A 237 -4.52 -20.00 9.00
CA PRO A 237 -5.88 -19.48 9.01
C PRO A 237 -6.87 -20.43 9.71
N ARG A 238 -6.74 -21.75 9.50
CA ARG A 238 -7.58 -22.76 10.16
C ARG A 238 -6.98 -23.18 11.49
N LEU A 239 -7.81 -23.14 12.52
CA LEU A 239 -7.43 -23.59 13.87
C LEU A 239 -7.10 -25.08 13.93
N ASP A 240 -7.77 -25.89 13.11
CA ASP A 240 -7.52 -27.33 12.99
C ASP A 240 -6.07 -27.64 12.60
N THR A 241 -5.46 -26.81 11.75
CA THR A 241 -4.05 -26.92 11.39
C THR A 241 -3.14 -26.60 12.57
N VAL A 242 -3.46 -25.58 13.37
CA VAL A 242 -2.71 -25.21 14.58
C VAL A 242 -2.73 -26.36 15.58
N LEU A 243 -3.89 -26.95 15.83
CA LEU A 243 -4.06 -28.08 16.76
C LEU A 243 -3.33 -29.33 16.29
N LEU A 244 -3.38 -29.63 14.98
CA LEU A 244 -2.63 -30.73 14.40
C LEU A 244 -1.11 -30.54 14.60
N VAL A 245 -0.59 -29.35 14.29
CA VAL A 245 0.83 -29.03 14.49
C VAL A 245 1.22 -29.12 15.97
N ALA A 246 0.39 -28.58 16.86
CA ALA A 246 0.63 -28.61 18.30
C ALA A 246 0.67 -30.05 18.86
N ALA A 247 -0.29 -30.88 18.47
CA ALA A 247 -0.38 -32.28 18.87
C ALA A 247 0.83 -33.10 18.38
N LEU A 248 1.18 -32.96 17.09
CA LEU A 248 2.33 -33.64 16.49
C LEU A 248 3.65 -33.20 17.12
N PHE A 249 3.83 -31.90 17.38
CA PHE A 249 5.04 -31.40 18.00
C PHE A 249 5.17 -31.89 19.44
N ARG A 250 4.09 -31.87 20.24
CA ARG A 250 4.07 -32.44 21.59
C ARG A 250 4.44 -33.92 21.60
N ALA A 251 3.77 -34.74 20.77
CA ALA A 251 4.03 -36.17 20.69
C ALA A 251 5.46 -36.46 20.21
N LEU A 252 5.99 -35.66 19.30
CA LEU A 252 7.38 -35.75 18.85
C LEU A 252 8.37 -35.44 19.98
N VAL A 253 8.12 -34.38 20.76
CA VAL A 253 8.94 -34.04 21.93
C VAL A 253 8.93 -35.18 22.94
N GLU A 254 7.77 -35.74 23.25
CA GLU A 254 7.66 -36.87 24.19
C GLU A 254 8.45 -38.10 23.70
N ARG A 255 8.27 -38.49 22.43
CA ARG A 255 9.00 -39.60 21.81
C ARG A 255 10.52 -39.41 21.90
N GLU A 256 11.01 -38.20 21.63
CA GLU A 256 12.44 -37.91 21.65
C GLU A 256 13.01 -37.81 23.07
N VAL A 257 12.22 -37.36 24.05
CA VAL A 257 12.59 -37.38 25.47
C VAL A 257 12.69 -38.83 25.98
N GLU A 258 11.68 -39.66 25.73
CA GLU A 258 11.73 -41.08 26.06
C GLU A 258 12.94 -41.75 25.39
N GLY A 259 13.20 -41.38 24.14
CA GLY A 259 14.33 -41.86 23.36
C GLY A 259 15.65 -41.51 24.00
N LEU A 260 15.83 -40.24 24.38
CA LEU A 260 17.02 -39.75 25.02
C LEU A 260 17.26 -40.45 26.37
N ARG A 261 16.23 -40.53 27.22
CA ARG A 261 16.30 -41.17 28.54
C ARG A 261 16.56 -42.68 28.46
N ALA A 262 16.06 -43.34 27.42
CA ALA A 262 16.35 -44.75 27.14
C ALA A 262 17.71 -44.98 26.44
N GLY A 263 18.48 -43.93 26.16
CA GLY A 263 19.76 -44.03 25.45
C GLY A 263 19.63 -44.36 23.95
N ARG A 264 18.45 -44.19 23.35
CA ARG A 264 18.24 -44.36 21.91
C ARG A 264 18.89 -43.21 21.15
N LYS A 265 19.67 -43.51 20.12
CA LYS A 265 20.20 -42.47 19.22
C LYS A 265 19.07 -41.82 18.43
N GLY A 266 19.16 -40.51 18.21
CA GLY A 266 18.25 -39.77 17.34
C GLY A 266 18.56 -40.01 15.87
N VAL A 267 17.70 -39.52 14.99
CA VAL A 267 17.99 -39.52 13.55
C VAL A 267 19.10 -38.50 13.28
N GLU A 268 20.30 -38.97 12.98
CA GLU A 268 21.42 -38.11 12.59
C GLU A 268 21.27 -37.71 11.11
N VAL A 269 20.94 -36.43 10.89
CA VAL A 269 20.82 -35.85 9.54
C VAL A 269 21.81 -34.70 9.42
N LEU A 270 22.50 -34.64 8.28
CA LEU A 270 23.37 -33.50 7.98
C LEU A 270 22.54 -32.19 7.95
N PRO A 271 22.96 -31.11 8.64
CA PRO A 271 22.23 -29.85 8.64
C PRO A 271 21.91 -29.30 7.24
N THR A 272 22.82 -29.53 6.28
CA THR A 272 22.62 -29.16 4.87
C THR A 272 21.42 -29.88 4.24
N LEU A 273 21.21 -31.15 4.57
CA LEU A 273 20.07 -31.92 4.08
C LEU A 273 18.77 -31.48 4.75
N THR A 274 18.78 -31.23 6.06
CA THR A 274 17.62 -30.67 6.78
C THR A 274 17.21 -29.32 6.17
N ARG A 275 18.17 -28.44 5.89
CA ARG A 275 17.91 -27.16 5.22
C ARG A 275 17.34 -27.34 3.81
N ALA A 276 17.84 -28.31 3.04
CA ALA A 276 17.32 -28.61 1.71
C ALA A 276 15.89 -29.16 1.76
N ALA A 277 15.59 -30.01 2.75
CA ALA A 277 14.25 -30.54 2.99
C ALA A 277 13.28 -29.43 3.42
N LEU A 278 13.73 -28.51 4.27
CA LEU A 278 12.93 -27.35 4.69
C LEU A 278 12.63 -26.42 3.51
N TRP A 279 13.62 -26.14 2.65
CA TRP A 279 13.40 -25.38 1.42
C TRP A 279 12.41 -26.09 0.49
N ARG A 280 12.48 -27.42 0.37
CA ARG A 280 11.52 -28.19 -0.41
C ARG A 280 10.10 -28.06 0.17
N ALA A 281 9.93 -28.19 1.48
CA ALA A 281 8.64 -27.99 2.14
C ALA A 281 8.09 -26.57 1.91
N ALA A 282 8.92 -25.55 2.06
CA ALA A 282 8.54 -24.17 1.77
C ALA A 282 8.09 -23.98 0.31
N ARG A 283 8.71 -24.68 -0.65
CA ARG A 283 8.33 -24.62 -2.07
C ARG A 283 7.06 -25.40 -2.36
N SER A 284 6.93 -26.60 -1.83
CA SER A 284 5.97 -27.60 -2.29
C SER A 284 4.68 -27.64 -1.48
N GLY A 285 4.69 -27.19 -0.22
CA GLY A 285 3.53 -27.32 0.66
C GLY A 285 3.09 -28.78 0.83
N LEU A 286 1.79 -29.01 0.88
CA LEU A 286 1.21 -30.36 0.89
C LEU A 286 0.92 -30.89 -0.53
N GLU A 287 1.09 -30.06 -1.55
CA GLU A 287 0.56 -30.29 -2.90
C GLU A 287 1.52 -31.09 -3.80
N GLU A 288 2.81 -31.12 -3.45
CA GLU A 288 3.84 -31.82 -4.22
C GLU A 288 4.67 -32.77 -3.31
N GLU A 289 5.92 -33.03 -3.70
CA GLU A 289 6.84 -33.93 -2.98
C GLU A 289 7.65 -33.18 -1.91
N LEU A 290 7.84 -33.80 -0.75
CA LEU A 290 8.81 -33.40 0.26
C LEU A 290 10.08 -34.27 0.17
N VAL A 291 11.08 -33.99 1.00
CA VAL A 291 12.29 -34.81 1.11
C VAL A 291 12.18 -35.68 2.36
N ASP A 292 12.20 -36.99 2.18
CA ASP A 292 12.45 -37.94 3.27
C ASP A 292 13.93 -37.83 3.66
N VAL A 293 14.22 -37.30 4.84
CA VAL A 293 15.59 -37.11 5.30
C VAL A 293 16.24 -38.38 5.84
N THR A 294 15.44 -39.41 6.16
CA THR A 294 15.95 -40.69 6.69
C THR A 294 16.56 -41.54 5.58
N VAL A 295 15.90 -41.54 4.41
CA VAL A 295 16.41 -42.09 3.16
C VAL A 295 16.28 -40.99 2.11
N PRO A 296 17.32 -40.18 1.85
CA PRO A 296 17.24 -38.95 1.05
C PRO A 296 16.61 -39.16 -0.34
N GLN A 297 15.29 -38.96 -0.42
CA GLN A 297 14.50 -39.14 -1.63
C GLN A 297 13.25 -38.26 -1.61
N ALA A 298 12.74 -37.93 -2.79
CA ALA A 298 11.47 -37.22 -2.92
C ALA A 298 10.32 -38.20 -2.68
N ARG A 299 9.33 -37.80 -1.87
CA ARG A 299 8.09 -38.55 -1.62
C ARG A 299 6.90 -37.61 -1.53
N PRO A 300 5.68 -38.04 -1.89
CA PRO A 300 4.47 -37.24 -1.71
C PRO A 300 4.33 -36.74 -0.27
N ALA A 301 3.95 -35.48 -0.09
CA ALA A 301 3.78 -34.88 1.24
C ALA A 301 2.78 -35.67 2.09
N SER A 302 1.66 -36.12 1.51
CA SER A 302 0.63 -36.91 2.19
C SER A 302 1.14 -38.22 2.77
N GLU A 303 2.01 -38.94 2.04
CA GLU A 303 2.64 -40.16 2.56
C GLU A 303 3.56 -39.87 3.74
N LEU A 304 4.37 -38.80 3.65
CA LEU A 304 5.29 -38.43 4.73
C LEU A 304 4.56 -37.91 5.98
N VAL A 305 3.44 -37.20 5.80
CA VAL A 305 2.53 -36.83 6.90
C VAL A 305 1.96 -38.10 7.54
N GLY A 306 1.44 -39.04 6.76
CA GLY A 306 0.89 -40.30 7.26
C GLY A 306 1.92 -41.15 8.00
N ASP A 307 3.12 -41.31 7.46
CA ASP A 307 4.23 -42.02 8.11
C ASP A 307 4.65 -41.32 9.41
N PHE A 308 4.68 -39.98 9.42
CA PHE A 308 5.02 -39.21 10.60
C PHE A 308 3.97 -39.37 11.71
N VAL A 309 2.68 -39.24 11.40
CA VAL A 309 1.56 -39.48 12.34
C VAL A 309 1.65 -40.90 12.92
N ASN A 310 1.79 -41.90 12.06
CA ASN A 310 1.92 -43.30 12.49
C ASN A 310 3.14 -43.54 13.39
N SER A 311 4.26 -42.84 13.13
CA SER A 311 5.47 -42.95 13.95
C SER A 311 5.32 -42.40 15.37
N LEU A 312 4.30 -41.57 15.61
CA LEU A 312 3.99 -40.94 16.90
C LEU A 312 2.81 -41.60 17.62
N ARG A 313 2.26 -42.68 17.06
CA ARG A 313 1.07 -43.36 17.57
C ARG A 313 1.13 -43.67 19.08
N PRO A 314 2.20 -44.25 19.64
CA PRO A 314 2.22 -44.57 21.08
C PRO A 314 2.01 -43.34 21.97
N GLN A 315 2.67 -42.23 21.64
CA GLN A 315 2.56 -40.97 22.37
C GLN A 315 1.18 -40.32 22.20
N LEU A 316 0.61 -40.40 20.99
CA LEU A 316 -0.74 -39.89 20.69
C LEU A 316 -1.84 -40.71 21.37
N GLU A 317 -1.68 -42.02 21.50
CA GLU A 317 -2.60 -42.89 22.27
C GLU A 317 -2.49 -42.60 23.77
N GLU A 318 -1.29 -42.30 24.28
CA GLU A 318 -1.09 -41.94 25.69
C GLU A 318 -1.72 -40.59 26.07
N THR A 319 -1.67 -39.60 25.17
CA THR A 319 -2.36 -38.31 25.38
C THR A 319 -3.85 -38.35 25.07
N GLY A 320 -4.34 -39.43 24.44
CA GLY A 320 -5.73 -39.55 23.98
C GLY A 320 -6.04 -38.78 22.70
N ASP A 321 -5.03 -38.31 21.98
CA ASP A 321 -5.20 -37.47 20.77
C ASP A 321 -5.19 -38.28 19.47
N TRP A 322 -4.91 -39.59 19.51
CA TRP A 322 -4.70 -40.42 18.32
C TRP A 322 -5.82 -40.27 17.27
N ASP A 323 -7.06 -40.54 17.65
CA ASP A 323 -8.19 -40.52 16.71
C ASP A 323 -8.39 -39.11 16.11
N ARG A 324 -8.22 -38.07 16.93
CA ARG A 324 -8.32 -36.67 16.50
C ARG A 324 -7.21 -36.30 15.53
N VAL A 325 -5.96 -36.68 15.80
CA VAL A 325 -4.82 -36.36 14.92
C VAL A 325 -4.93 -37.10 13.59
N VAL A 326 -5.42 -38.34 13.59
CA VAL A 326 -5.70 -39.08 12.35
C VAL A 326 -6.74 -38.33 11.51
N GLU A 327 -7.86 -37.92 12.10
CA GLU A 327 -8.90 -37.12 11.43
C GLU A 327 -8.34 -35.81 10.86
N LEU A 328 -7.71 -34.98 11.70
CA LEU A 328 -7.14 -33.69 11.30
C LEU A 328 -6.08 -33.83 10.20
N SER A 329 -5.25 -34.88 10.26
CA SER A 329 -4.22 -35.13 9.23
C SER A 329 -4.82 -35.55 7.88
N ALA A 330 -5.89 -36.37 7.90
CA ALA A 330 -6.62 -36.74 6.70
C ALA A 330 -7.31 -35.53 6.08
N GLU A 331 -7.92 -34.67 6.90
CA GLU A 331 -8.53 -33.43 6.42
C GLU A 331 -7.51 -32.44 5.86
N ALA A 332 -6.38 -32.24 6.52
CA ALA A 332 -5.33 -31.33 6.05
C ALA A 332 -4.76 -31.78 4.69
N THR A 333 -4.54 -33.09 4.52
CA THR A 333 -4.05 -33.64 3.24
C THR A 333 -5.11 -33.66 2.15
N ALA A 334 -6.40 -33.83 2.50
CA ALA A 334 -7.49 -33.78 1.53
C ALA A 334 -7.78 -32.35 1.03
N HIS A 335 -7.75 -31.34 1.91
CA HIS A 335 -8.02 -29.94 1.54
C HIS A 335 -6.79 -29.21 0.97
N GLY A 336 -5.59 -29.72 1.22
CA GLY A 336 -4.33 -29.04 0.91
C GLY A 336 -3.97 -27.93 1.89
N SER A 337 -2.78 -27.36 1.70
CA SER A 337 -2.24 -26.25 2.47
C SER A 337 -3.09 -24.98 2.30
N SER A 338 -2.97 -24.03 3.22
CA SER A 338 -3.61 -22.72 3.06
C SER A 338 -3.14 -22.03 1.77
N ALA A 339 -1.86 -22.18 1.42
CA ALA A 339 -1.31 -21.62 0.20
C ALA A 339 -2.03 -22.12 -1.08
N ALA A 340 -2.43 -23.39 -1.12
CA ALA A 340 -3.19 -23.93 -2.23
C ALA A 340 -4.61 -23.34 -2.30
N ARG A 341 -5.30 -23.27 -1.15
CA ARG A 341 -6.65 -22.67 -1.07
C ARG A 341 -6.66 -21.19 -1.44
N GLN A 342 -5.62 -20.45 -1.05
CA GLN A 342 -5.43 -19.04 -1.46
C GLN A 342 -5.27 -18.90 -2.98
N ARG A 343 -4.41 -19.71 -3.62
CA ARG A 343 -4.27 -19.71 -5.09
C ARG A 343 -5.57 -20.06 -5.80
N GLN A 344 -6.35 -20.96 -5.21
CA GLN A 344 -7.65 -21.34 -5.73
C GLN A 344 -8.68 -20.21 -5.61
N ALA A 345 -8.71 -19.48 -4.49
CA ALA A 345 -9.54 -18.30 -4.33
C ALA A 345 -9.22 -17.25 -5.41
N LEU A 346 -7.93 -17.00 -5.68
CA LEU A 346 -7.51 -16.13 -6.77
C LEU A 346 -8.00 -16.65 -8.14
N GLY A 347 -7.94 -17.97 -8.36
CA GLY A 347 -8.37 -18.61 -9.61
C GLY A 347 -9.87 -18.49 -9.92
N ARG A 348 -10.71 -18.04 -8.97
CA ARG A 348 -12.16 -17.87 -9.19
C ARG A 348 -12.49 -16.69 -10.10
N ARG A 349 -12.06 -15.49 -9.71
CA ARG A 349 -12.35 -14.22 -10.43
C ARG A 349 -11.08 -13.45 -10.81
N GLY A 350 -9.90 -13.98 -10.51
CA GLY A 350 -8.63 -13.29 -10.72
C GLY A 350 -8.38 -12.13 -9.76
N ARG A 351 -9.14 -12.01 -8.66
CA ARG A 351 -9.06 -10.90 -7.69
C ARG A 351 -8.30 -11.32 -6.43
N LEU A 352 -7.32 -10.51 -6.03
CA LEU A 352 -6.58 -10.72 -4.77
C LEU A 352 -7.44 -10.45 -3.54
N THR A 353 -8.51 -9.66 -3.66
CA THR A 353 -9.51 -9.47 -2.59
C THR A 353 -10.18 -10.78 -2.20
N ASP A 354 -10.44 -11.69 -3.15
CA ASP A 354 -11.04 -13.01 -2.86
C ASP A 354 -10.10 -13.87 -2.00
N VAL A 355 -8.78 -13.70 -2.15
CA VAL A 355 -7.78 -14.33 -1.30
C VAL A 355 -7.83 -13.76 0.11
N VAL A 356 -7.95 -12.44 0.23
CA VAL A 356 -8.08 -11.76 1.53
C VAL A 356 -9.37 -12.18 2.24
N ASP A 357 -10.51 -12.19 1.54
CA ASP A 357 -11.79 -12.57 2.10
C ASP A 357 -11.80 -14.04 2.58
N LEU A 358 -11.13 -14.95 1.83
CA LEU A 358 -10.90 -16.32 2.29
C LEU A 358 -10.13 -16.35 3.61
N LEU A 359 -9.02 -15.60 3.71
CA LEU A 359 -8.19 -15.57 4.92
C LEU A 359 -8.95 -15.02 6.13
N LEU A 360 -9.71 -13.94 5.94
CA LEU A 360 -10.57 -13.37 6.98
C LEU A 360 -11.61 -14.39 7.46
N ALA A 361 -12.29 -15.05 6.53
CA ALA A 361 -13.32 -16.04 6.84
C ALA A 361 -12.76 -17.29 7.54
N GLU A 362 -11.64 -17.85 7.08
CA GLU A 362 -11.01 -18.99 7.74
C GLU A 362 -10.49 -18.62 9.15
N THR A 363 -9.88 -17.44 9.30
CA THR A 363 -9.35 -16.96 10.59
C THR A 363 -10.45 -16.79 11.62
N ALA A 364 -11.58 -16.22 11.21
CA ALA A 364 -12.77 -16.03 12.07
C ALA A 364 -13.58 -17.31 12.29
N GLY A 365 -13.25 -18.42 11.62
CA GLY A 365 -14.02 -19.67 11.66
C GLY A 365 -15.39 -19.58 10.97
N ARG A 366 -15.56 -18.65 10.02
CA ARG A 366 -16.84 -18.36 9.34
C ARG A 366 -16.84 -18.85 7.88
N THR A 367 -16.43 -20.09 7.63
CA THR A 367 -16.25 -20.62 6.27
C THR A 367 -17.54 -21.06 5.58
N GLU A 368 -18.66 -21.13 6.30
CA GLU A 368 -19.96 -21.60 5.80
C GLU A 368 -20.56 -20.74 4.67
N HIS A 369 -20.07 -19.50 4.51
CA HIS A 369 -20.48 -18.59 3.43
C HIS A 369 -19.55 -18.65 2.20
N LEU A 370 -18.49 -19.45 2.24
CA LEU A 370 -17.58 -19.63 1.11
C LEU A 370 -18.12 -20.74 0.19
N PRO A 371 -18.17 -20.53 -1.14
CA PRO A 371 -18.52 -21.58 -2.09
C PRO A 371 -17.62 -22.82 -1.91
N ASP A 372 -18.19 -24.03 -2.03
CA ASP A 372 -17.45 -25.30 -2.11
C ASP A 372 -16.41 -25.25 -3.24
N VAL A 373 -15.24 -25.85 -3.02
CA VAL A 373 -14.16 -25.88 -4.02
C VAL A 373 -13.55 -27.26 -4.16
N GLU A 374 -13.52 -27.78 -5.39
CA GLU A 374 -12.82 -29.02 -5.73
C GLU A 374 -11.30 -28.82 -5.75
N VAL A 375 -10.57 -29.72 -5.10
CA VAL A 375 -9.10 -29.75 -5.14
C VAL A 375 -8.64 -30.24 -6.51
N PRO A 376 -7.79 -29.49 -7.25
CA PRO A 376 -7.20 -29.99 -8.48
C PRO A 376 -6.30 -31.20 -8.17
N PRO A 377 -6.24 -32.22 -9.05
CA PRO A 377 -5.28 -33.29 -8.88
C PRO A 377 -3.85 -32.74 -8.84
N PRO A 378 -2.92 -33.37 -8.10
CA PRO A 378 -1.53 -32.98 -8.07
C PRO A 378 -0.99 -32.90 -9.50
N ARG A 379 -0.20 -31.85 -9.77
CA ARG A 379 0.44 -31.66 -11.07
C ARG A 379 1.26 -32.90 -11.39
N GLU A 380 0.96 -33.59 -12.49
CA GLU A 380 1.80 -34.72 -12.91
C GLU A 380 3.26 -34.23 -13.02
N PRO A 381 4.23 -34.96 -12.43
CA PRO A 381 5.63 -34.61 -12.57
C PRO A 381 5.95 -34.61 -14.07
N GLY A 382 6.29 -33.43 -14.59
CA GLY A 382 6.75 -33.30 -15.97
C GLY A 382 7.85 -34.32 -16.26
N PRO A 383 7.91 -34.87 -17.49
CA PRO A 383 8.79 -35.97 -17.82
C PRO A 383 10.22 -35.69 -17.38
N LYS A 384 10.77 -36.58 -16.54
CA LYS A 384 12.16 -36.54 -16.08
C LYS A 384 13.07 -36.47 -17.31
N SER A 385 13.64 -35.29 -17.60
CA SER A 385 14.53 -35.13 -18.74
C SER A 385 15.78 -35.95 -18.51
N THR A 386 15.90 -37.07 -19.24
CA THR A 386 17.14 -37.84 -19.31
C THR A 386 18.21 -36.98 -19.96
N GLY A 387 19.40 -36.94 -19.35
CA GLY A 387 20.50 -36.09 -19.76
C GLY A 387 20.92 -36.36 -21.20
N ALA A 388 20.63 -35.41 -22.09
CA ALA A 388 21.28 -35.26 -23.38
C ALA A 388 21.27 -33.78 -23.75
N GLY A 389 22.48 -33.21 -23.88
CA GLY A 389 22.72 -31.79 -24.03
C GLY A 389 21.87 -31.14 -25.12
N ARG A 390 20.96 -30.25 -24.71
CA ARG A 390 20.44 -29.19 -25.57
C ARG A 390 20.48 -27.87 -24.80
N THR A 391 21.29 -26.98 -25.35
CA THR A 391 21.38 -25.54 -25.09
C THR A 391 20.04 -24.94 -24.69
N ARG A 392 19.99 -24.32 -23.50
CA ARG A 392 18.89 -23.49 -22.98
C ARG A 392 18.47 -22.47 -24.04
N ARG A 393 17.40 -22.74 -24.78
CA ARG A 393 16.60 -21.69 -25.40
C ARG A 393 15.64 -21.24 -24.32
N TYR A 394 15.82 -20.00 -23.87
CA TYR A 394 14.91 -19.32 -22.98
C TYR A 394 13.49 -19.48 -23.53
N TRP A 395 12.59 -19.99 -22.69
CA TRP A 395 11.17 -20.10 -23.00
C TRP A 395 10.63 -18.68 -23.19
N SER A 396 10.58 -18.25 -24.44
CA SER A 396 9.88 -17.06 -24.88
C SER A 396 8.36 -17.29 -24.71
N ALA A 397 7.75 -16.52 -23.81
CA ALA A 397 6.40 -15.96 -23.92
C ALA A 397 5.30 -16.82 -24.61
N ARG A 398 5.10 -18.06 -24.15
CA ARG A 398 3.92 -18.87 -24.52
C ARG A 398 3.00 -19.22 -23.36
N PHE A 399 3.18 -18.58 -22.20
CA PHE A 399 2.25 -18.72 -21.08
C PHE A 399 1.02 -17.80 -21.14
N TRP A 400 0.81 -17.14 -22.28
CA TRP A 400 -0.40 -16.37 -22.59
C TRP A 400 -1.15 -17.05 -23.75
N ASP A 401 -1.62 -18.28 -23.53
CA ASP A 401 -2.62 -18.89 -24.41
C ASP A 401 -3.94 -18.91 -23.61
N ARG A 402 -4.78 -17.92 -23.90
CA ARG A 402 -6.05 -17.68 -23.22
C ARG A 402 -6.99 -18.85 -23.50
N GLY A 403 -7.32 -19.62 -22.48
CA GLY A 403 -8.44 -20.55 -22.51
C GLY A 403 -9.76 -19.78 -22.43
N ASP A 404 -10.77 -20.29 -23.14
CA ASP A 404 -12.15 -19.78 -23.29
C ASP A 404 -12.95 -19.72 -21.96
N THR A 405 -12.47 -19.00 -20.95
CA THR A 405 -13.29 -18.63 -19.80
C THR A 405 -13.99 -17.31 -20.09
N ALA A 406 -15.31 -17.38 -20.23
CA ALA A 406 -16.23 -16.31 -20.62
C ALA A 406 -16.42 -15.17 -19.58
N ASP A 407 -15.42 -14.90 -18.74
CA ASP A 407 -15.44 -13.76 -17.82
C ASP A 407 -14.58 -12.62 -18.40
N MET A 408 -15.27 -11.77 -19.16
CA MET A 408 -14.79 -10.56 -19.82
C MET A 408 -13.89 -9.69 -18.94
N THR A 409 -12.58 -9.66 -19.23
CA THR A 409 -11.72 -8.52 -18.90
C THR A 409 -12.19 -7.33 -19.74
N TRP A 410 -12.96 -6.42 -19.13
CA TRP A 410 -13.68 -5.32 -19.78
C TRP A 410 -12.83 -4.37 -20.65
N THR A 411 -11.50 -4.40 -20.52
CA THR A 411 -10.57 -3.57 -21.29
C THR A 411 -10.64 -3.81 -22.80
N GLU A 412 -11.13 -4.96 -23.27
CA GLU A 412 -11.23 -5.25 -24.71
C GLU A 412 -12.56 -4.85 -25.37
N SER A 413 -13.65 -4.59 -24.61
CA SER A 413 -14.98 -4.38 -25.21
C SER A 413 -15.45 -2.92 -25.34
N THR A 414 -14.65 -1.95 -24.87
CA THR A 414 -14.96 -0.54 -25.11
C THR A 414 -14.57 -0.18 -26.54
N GLU A 415 -15.53 -0.23 -27.47
CA GLU A 415 -15.38 0.34 -28.82
C GLU A 415 -15.16 1.85 -28.70
N LEU A 416 -13.91 2.25 -28.46
CA LEU A 416 -13.47 3.63 -28.43
C LEU A 416 -12.75 3.94 -29.73
N ASP A 417 -13.22 4.94 -30.46
CA ASP A 417 -12.56 5.39 -31.67
C ASP A 417 -11.34 6.25 -31.31
N GLU A 418 -10.17 5.61 -31.17
CA GLU A 418 -8.91 6.29 -30.87
C GLU A 418 -8.58 7.39 -31.89
N LYS A 419 -8.97 7.21 -33.16
CA LYS A 419 -8.75 8.25 -34.18
C LYS A 419 -9.59 9.49 -33.89
N LYS A 420 -10.80 9.31 -33.37
CA LYS A 420 -11.67 10.41 -32.97
C LYS A 420 -11.14 11.17 -31.76
N LEU A 421 -10.57 10.47 -30.77
CA LEU A 421 -9.89 11.13 -29.65
C LEU A 421 -8.74 12.00 -30.15
N VAL A 422 -7.89 11.45 -31.02
CA VAL A 422 -6.78 12.19 -31.63
C VAL A 422 -7.28 13.39 -32.43
N GLU A 423 -8.35 13.24 -33.20
CA GLU A 423 -8.97 14.34 -33.94
C GLU A 423 -9.45 15.47 -33.01
N TRP A 424 -10.22 15.15 -31.96
CA TRP A 424 -10.70 16.13 -31.00
C TRP A 424 -9.55 16.84 -30.30
N ARG A 425 -8.59 16.07 -29.77
CA ARG A 425 -7.44 16.63 -29.07
C ARG A 425 -6.67 17.60 -29.95
N ARG A 426 -6.36 17.21 -31.19
CA ARG A 426 -5.63 18.07 -32.13
C ARG A 426 -6.43 19.31 -32.55
N ASP A 427 -7.75 19.22 -32.64
CA ASP A 427 -8.60 20.39 -32.88
C ASP A 427 -8.58 21.37 -31.70
N LEU A 428 -8.72 20.87 -30.47
CA LEU A 428 -8.63 21.68 -29.25
C LEU A 428 -7.23 22.30 -29.11
N HIS A 429 -6.18 21.50 -29.32
CA HIS A 429 -4.79 21.95 -29.28
C HIS A 429 -4.48 23.08 -30.26
N ALA A 430 -5.00 22.99 -31.49
CA ALA A 430 -4.78 24.00 -32.51
C ALA A 430 -5.57 25.31 -32.27
N HIS A 431 -6.58 25.30 -31.40
CA HIS A 431 -7.43 26.46 -31.10
C HIS A 431 -7.57 26.70 -29.59
N PRO A 432 -6.44 26.91 -28.88
CA PRO A 432 -6.46 27.05 -27.43
C PRO A 432 -7.08 28.39 -27.02
N GLU A 433 -7.81 28.39 -25.91
CA GLU A 433 -8.49 29.57 -25.36
C GLU A 433 -8.05 29.80 -23.91
N LEU A 434 -7.84 31.07 -23.54
CA LEU A 434 -7.43 31.44 -22.18
C LEU A 434 -8.59 31.28 -21.18
N SER A 435 -8.24 31.32 -19.90
CA SER A 435 -9.17 31.27 -18.78
C SER A 435 -10.31 32.29 -18.93
N PHE A 436 -11.55 31.83 -18.79
CA PHE A 436 -12.81 32.59 -18.99
C PHE A 436 -13.10 33.02 -20.43
N GLU A 437 -12.30 32.60 -21.41
CA GLU A 437 -12.48 32.87 -22.83
C GLU A 437 -12.80 31.61 -23.64
N GLU A 438 -13.02 30.46 -23.00
CA GLU A 438 -13.13 29.10 -23.57
C GLU A 438 -14.45 28.84 -24.33
N ARG A 439 -14.89 29.79 -25.16
CA ARG A 439 -16.21 29.78 -25.82
C ARG A 439 -16.29 28.74 -26.93
N ARG A 440 -15.25 28.63 -27.77
CA ARG A 440 -15.17 27.63 -28.85
C ARG A 440 -15.10 26.24 -28.25
N THR A 441 -14.21 26.05 -27.28
CA THR A 441 -13.98 24.79 -26.58
C THR A 441 -15.27 24.32 -25.91
N THR A 442 -15.93 25.20 -25.15
CA THR A 442 -17.25 24.92 -24.56
C THR A 442 -18.29 24.56 -25.63
N GLY A 443 -18.28 25.25 -26.78
CA GLY A 443 -19.15 24.96 -27.91
C GLY A 443 -18.91 23.56 -28.51
N VAL A 444 -17.64 23.17 -28.72
CA VAL A 444 -17.26 21.85 -29.24
C VAL A 444 -17.70 20.74 -28.29
N VAL A 445 -17.45 20.91 -26.98
CA VAL A 445 -17.87 19.95 -25.95
C VAL A 445 -19.39 19.84 -25.92
N ARG A 446 -20.11 20.97 -25.92
CA ARG A 446 -21.58 21.00 -25.93
C ARG A 446 -22.14 20.27 -27.15
N ASP A 447 -21.65 20.59 -28.34
CA ASP A 447 -22.15 20.02 -29.60
C ASP A 447 -21.91 18.50 -29.65
N HIS A 448 -20.78 18.03 -29.08
CA HIS A 448 -20.51 16.60 -28.90
C HIS A 448 -21.52 15.95 -27.94
N LEU A 449 -21.72 16.50 -26.74
CA LEU A 449 -22.65 15.94 -25.75
C LEU A 449 -24.10 15.93 -26.25
N VAL A 450 -24.55 17.00 -26.92
CA VAL A 450 -25.86 17.05 -27.60
C VAL A 450 -25.94 16.01 -28.72
N GLY A 451 -24.86 15.81 -29.48
CA GLY A 451 -24.76 14.79 -30.50
C GLY A 451 -24.87 13.35 -29.96
N LEU A 452 -24.49 13.13 -28.69
CA LEU A 452 -24.71 11.88 -27.96
C LEU A 452 -26.14 11.75 -27.40
N GLY A 453 -27.00 12.75 -27.57
CA GLY A 453 -28.36 12.77 -27.03
C GLY A 453 -28.43 13.15 -25.54
N LEU A 454 -27.39 13.81 -25.02
CA LEU A 454 -27.36 14.32 -23.66
C LEU A 454 -27.78 15.80 -23.58
N GLU A 455 -28.12 16.26 -22.37
CA GLU A 455 -28.57 17.63 -22.11
C GLU A 455 -27.54 18.40 -21.26
N PRO A 456 -26.53 19.05 -21.88
CA PRO A 456 -25.53 19.81 -21.13
C PRO A 456 -26.08 21.12 -20.56
N VAL A 457 -25.69 21.44 -19.33
CA VAL A 457 -25.99 22.69 -18.64
C VAL A 457 -24.80 23.63 -18.74
N LEU A 458 -25.00 24.78 -19.39
CA LEU A 458 -23.97 25.81 -19.52
C LEU A 458 -23.83 26.62 -18.22
N MET A 459 -22.58 26.93 -17.85
CA MET A 459 -22.30 27.82 -16.73
C MET A 459 -22.75 29.27 -16.99
N PRO A 460 -23.09 30.04 -15.95
CA PRO A 460 -23.25 31.49 -16.05
C PRO A 460 -21.98 32.14 -16.64
N GLY A 461 -22.13 32.91 -17.71
CA GLY A 461 -21.01 33.51 -18.47
C GLY A 461 -20.75 32.87 -19.83
N GLY A 462 -21.21 31.63 -20.03
CA GLY A 462 -21.18 30.93 -21.31
C GLY A 462 -19.87 30.19 -21.63
N THR A 463 -18.99 30.04 -20.64
CA THR A 463 -17.76 29.21 -20.68
C THR A 463 -17.85 28.15 -19.60
N GLY A 464 -17.53 26.90 -19.94
CA GLY A 464 -17.73 25.77 -19.03
C GLY A 464 -19.15 25.21 -19.04
N LEU A 465 -19.26 23.92 -18.71
CA LEU A 465 -20.54 23.21 -18.65
C LEU A 465 -20.44 21.94 -17.79
N TRP A 466 -21.59 21.38 -17.41
CA TRP A 466 -21.66 20.01 -16.93
C TRP A 466 -22.82 19.25 -17.56
N CYS A 467 -22.75 17.92 -17.54
CA CYS A 467 -23.78 17.08 -18.11
C CYS A 467 -23.85 15.72 -17.40
N ASP A 468 -25.05 15.20 -17.19
CA ASP A 468 -25.26 13.94 -16.49
C ASP A 468 -25.49 12.79 -17.48
N VAL A 469 -24.95 11.61 -17.16
CA VAL A 469 -25.11 10.35 -17.89
C VAL A 469 -25.48 9.25 -16.92
N GLY A 470 -26.36 8.33 -17.32
CA GLY A 470 -26.84 7.22 -16.49
C GLY A 470 -28.21 7.48 -15.86
N PRO A 471 -28.58 6.75 -14.79
CA PRO A 471 -29.90 6.84 -14.18
C PRO A 471 -30.16 8.21 -13.55
N GLU A 472 -31.42 8.68 -13.58
CA GLU A 472 -31.81 9.98 -13.02
C GLU A 472 -31.76 10.01 -11.47
N THR A 473 -31.94 8.85 -10.83
CA THR A 473 -32.00 8.70 -9.37
C THR A 473 -30.88 7.81 -8.87
N GLY A 474 -30.37 8.09 -7.67
CA GLY A 474 -29.32 7.33 -7.02
C GLY A 474 -28.17 8.23 -6.61
N GLU A 475 -27.08 7.61 -6.18
CA GLU A 475 -25.81 8.31 -5.99
C GLU A 475 -25.35 8.93 -7.33
N CYS A 476 -24.64 10.04 -7.24
CA CYS A 476 -24.03 10.68 -8.40
C CYS A 476 -22.54 10.87 -8.15
N ILE A 477 -21.69 10.37 -9.05
CA ILE A 477 -20.25 10.64 -9.04
C ILE A 477 -19.92 11.68 -10.09
N ALA A 478 -18.91 12.52 -9.86
CA ALA A 478 -18.46 13.51 -10.83
C ALA A 478 -17.07 13.16 -11.40
N LEU A 479 -16.89 13.43 -12.69
CA LEU A 479 -15.62 13.34 -13.40
C LEU A 479 -15.28 14.72 -13.96
N ARG A 480 -14.14 15.29 -13.59
CA ARG A 480 -13.72 16.66 -13.97
C ARG A 480 -12.66 16.65 -15.06
N ALA A 481 -12.81 17.57 -16.01
CA ALA A 481 -11.76 18.04 -16.92
C ALA A 481 -11.77 19.57 -16.93
N ASP A 482 -10.58 20.16 -17.05
CA ASP A 482 -10.32 21.59 -17.27
C ASP A 482 -10.26 21.91 -18.76
N LEU A 483 -10.59 23.16 -19.11
CA LEU A 483 -10.77 23.60 -20.49
C LEU A 483 -9.70 24.57 -20.99
N ASP A 484 -9.15 25.39 -20.11
CA ASP A 484 -8.34 26.54 -20.49
C ASP A 484 -6.91 26.20 -20.90
N ALA A 485 -6.31 27.14 -21.61
CA ALA A 485 -4.94 27.11 -22.05
C ALA A 485 -4.12 28.18 -21.34
N LEU A 486 -2.80 28.08 -21.51
CA LEU A 486 -1.83 28.99 -20.91
C LEU A 486 -1.39 30.09 -21.90
N PRO A 487 -1.01 31.29 -21.42
CA PRO A 487 -0.42 32.36 -22.23
C PRO A 487 1.06 32.07 -22.55
N VAL A 488 1.33 30.89 -23.12
CA VAL A 488 2.64 30.42 -23.55
C VAL A 488 2.63 30.22 -25.06
N ALA A 489 3.58 30.83 -25.76
CA ALA A 489 3.76 30.62 -27.19
C ALA A 489 4.30 29.21 -27.47
N GLU A 490 3.60 28.44 -28.28
CA GLU A 490 4.02 27.09 -28.66
C GLU A 490 5.25 27.10 -29.59
N THR A 491 6.14 26.12 -29.42
CA THR A 491 7.38 25.95 -30.21
C THR A 491 7.61 24.51 -30.64
N THR A 492 6.58 23.67 -30.61
CA THR A 492 6.66 22.22 -30.89
C THR A 492 6.94 21.91 -32.37
N GLY A 493 6.45 22.77 -33.28
CA GLY A 493 6.48 22.53 -34.73
C GLY A 493 5.55 21.39 -35.19
N LEU A 494 4.56 21.03 -34.37
CA LEU A 494 3.61 19.97 -34.68
C LEU A 494 2.68 20.38 -35.84
N PRO A 495 2.19 19.44 -36.67
CA PRO A 495 1.23 19.76 -37.74
C PRO A 495 -0.09 20.38 -37.26
N PHE A 496 -0.37 20.26 -35.96
CA PHE A 496 -1.55 20.77 -35.27
C PHE A 496 -1.17 21.78 -34.17
N GLU A 497 0.01 22.41 -34.27
CA GLU A 497 0.42 23.48 -33.36
C GLU A 497 -0.64 24.59 -33.28
N SER A 498 -0.66 25.28 -32.15
CA SER A 498 -1.55 26.38 -31.85
C SER A 498 -1.58 27.41 -32.97
N ARG A 499 -2.81 27.73 -33.40
CA ARG A 499 -3.08 28.80 -34.38
C ARG A 499 -3.38 30.13 -33.70
N VAL A 500 -3.36 30.17 -32.36
CA VAL A 500 -3.62 31.35 -31.54
C VAL A 500 -2.29 31.89 -31.02
N PRO A 501 -1.80 33.04 -31.51
CA PRO A 501 -0.49 33.54 -31.13
C PRO A 501 -0.35 33.75 -29.62
N GLY A 502 0.69 33.12 -29.03
CA GLY A 502 1.02 33.27 -27.62
C GLY A 502 0.18 32.44 -26.65
N VAL A 503 -0.66 31.52 -27.14
CA VAL A 503 -1.53 30.67 -26.31
C VAL A 503 -1.33 29.21 -26.69
N SER A 504 -1.24 28.30 -25.71
CA SER A 504 -1.10 26.86 -25.95
C SER A 504 -1.56 26.01 -24.75
N HIS A 505 -1.95 24.76 -25.01
CA HIS A 505 -2.27 23.78 -23.96
C HIS A 505 -0.99 23.15 -23.36
N ALA A 506 -0.06 23.99 -22.88
CA ALA A 506 1.21 23.55 -22.30
C ALA A 506 1.07 22.80 -20.94
N CYS A 507 -0.14 22.71 -20.38
CA CYS A 507 -0.47 21.88 -19.21
C CYS A 507 -1.16 20.54 -19.58
N GLY A 508 -1.65 20.40 -20.82
CA GLY A 508 -2.32 19.18 -21.30
C GLY A 508 -3.85 19.14 -21.13
N HIS A 509 -4.50 20.30 -20.88
CA HIS A 509 -5.97 20.39 -20.70
C HIS A 509 -6.76 19.97 -21.95
N ASP A 510 -6.16 20.09 -23.14
CA ASP A 510 -6.69 19.51 -24.39
C ASP A 510 -6.89 18.00 -24.29
N ALA A 511 -5.96 17.28 -23.65
CA ALA A 511 -6.08 15.86 -23.38
C ALA A 511 -7.08 15.57 -22.26
N HIS A 512 -7.09 16.35 -21.17
CA HIS A 512 -8.07 16.17 -20.08
C HIS A 512 -9.51 16.25 -20.62
N THR A 513 -9.80 17.32 -21.36
CA THR A 513 -11.10 17.53 -22.03
C THR A 513 -11.42 16.38 -22.99
N THR A 514 -10.47 16.00 -23.84
CA THR A 514 -10.67 14.92 -24.81
C THR A 514 -10.98 13.58 -24.13
N MET A 515 -10.28 13.26 -23.04
CA MET A 515 -10.51 12.02 -22.30
C MET A 515 -11.91 11.99 -21.68
N LEU A 516 -12.39 13.12 -21.15
CA LEU A 516 -13.74 13.18 -20.59
C LEU A 516 -14.82 13.12 -21.69
N MET A 517 -14.59 13.72 -22.86
CA MET A 517 -15.47 13.55 -24.04
C MET A 517 -15.49 12.09 -24.55
N GLY A 518 -14.34 11.41 -24.51
CA GLY A 518 -14.22 9.98 -24.80
C GLY A 518 -14.99 9.12 -23.81
N ALA A 519 -14.83 9.38 -22.52
CA ALA A 519 -15.59 8.73 -21.45
C ALA A 519 -17.10 8.93 -21.63
N ALA A 520 -17.54 10.16 -21.95
CA ALA A 520 -18.95 10.46 -22.25
C ALA A 520 -19.49 9.55 -23.37
N SER A 521 -18.74 9.39 -24.46
CA SER A 521 -19.14 8.56 -25.60
C SER A 521 -19.33 7.08 -25.19
N VAL A 522 -18.43 6.56 -24.36
CA VAL A 522 -18.50 5.19 -23.84
C VAL A 522 -19.66 5.04 -22.86
N LEU A 523 -19.83 5.98 -21.94
CA LEU A 523 -20.87 5.92 -20.90
C LEU A 523 -22.28 6.09 -21.50
N THR A 524 -22.45 6.87 -22.56
CA THR A 524 -23.74 6.94 -23.26
C THR A 524 -24.07 5.63 -23.98
N LYS A 525 -23.09 5.02 -24.64
CA LYS A 525 -23.28 3.75 -25.34
C LYS A 525 -23.48 2.56 -24.40
N TYR A 526 -22.80 2.59 -23.26
CA TYR A 526 -22.87 1.58 -22.21
C TYR A 526 -23.18 2.29 -20.89
N PRO A 527 -24.46 2.54 -20.57
CA PRO A 527 -24.87 3.29 -19.39
C PRO A 527 -24.19 2.78 -18.09
N PRO A 528 -23.68 3.68 -17.24
CA PRO A 528 -23.15 3.32 -15.93
C PRO A 528 -24.28 2.88 -14.97
N PRO A 529 -23.98 2.06 -13.95
CA PRO A 529 -24.96 1.64 -12.94
C PRO A 529 -25.40 2.80 -12.02
N THR A 530 -24.55 3.80 -11.85
CA THR A 530 -24.81 5.00 -11.04
C THR A 530 -24.81 6.26 -11.92
N ARG A 531 -25.38 7.36 -11.43
CA ARG A 531 -25.39 8.63 -12.17
C ARG A 531 -23.97 9.18 -12.23
N VAL A 532 -23.56 9.67 -13.39
CA VAL A 532 -22.24 10.27 -13.61
C VAL A 532 -22.40 11.69 -14.12
N ARG A 533 -21.88 12.66 -13.38
CA ARG A 533 -21.78 14.05 -13.81
C ARG A 533 -20.42 14.32 -14.45
N LEU A 534 -20.44 14.72 -15.70
CA LEU A 534 -19.26 15.16 -16.44
C LEU A 534 -19.11 16.67 -16.24
N VAL A 535 -18.06 17.12 -15.59
CA VAL A 535 -17.79 18.54 -15.31
C VAL A 535 -16.65 19.01 -16.21
N PHE A 536 -16.95 19.98 -17.08
CA PHE A 536 -15.99 20.65 -17.94
C PHE A 536 -15.78 22.07 -17.42
N GLN A 537 -14.74 22.21 -16.59
CA GLN A 537 -14.46 23.40 -15.80
C GLN A 537 -13.68 24.45 -16.63
N PRO A 538 -14.12 25.71 -16.67
CA PRO A 538 -13.33 26.80 -17.23
C PRO A 538 -12.25 27.26 -16.24
N ALA A 539 -11.26 27.98 -16.74
CA ALA A 539 -10.38 28.84 -15.95
C ALA A 539 -9.62 28.19 -14.78
N GLU A 540 -9.08 26.98 -14.95
CA GLU A 540 -8.23 26.33 -13.94
C GLU A 540 -6.96 27.17 -13.66
N GLU A 541 -6.33 27.70 -14.70
CA GLU A 541 -4.99 28.32 -14.65
C GLU A 541 -4.98 29.73 -14.01
N THR A 542 -6.08 30.13 -13.37
CA THR A 542 -6.21 31.41 -12.68
C THR A 542 -6.49 31.23 -11.20
N THR A 543 -6.33 32.29 -10.41
CA THR A 543 -6.65 32.29 -8.99
C THR A 543 -7.77 33.29 -8.73
N PRO A 544 -8.88 32.90 -8.05
CA PRO A 544 -9.07 31.64 -7.32
C PRO A 544 -9.40 30.41 -8.18
N GLY A 545 -9.58 30.57 -9.49
CA GLY A 545 -9.87 29.50 -10.45
C GLY A 545 -11.36 29.32 -10.70
N GLY A 546 -11.71 28.78 -11.87
CA GLY A 546 -13.11 28.57 -12.26
C GLY A 546 -13.81 27.43 -11.53
N ALA A 547 -13.10 26.63 -10.72
CA ALA A 547 -13.72 25.68 -9.79
C ALA A 547 -14.69 26.38 -8.83
N VAL A 548 -14.33 27.58 -8.33
CA VAL A 548 -15.19 28.35 -7.43
C VAL A 548 -16.51 28.76 -8.10
N ASP A 549 -16.45 29.23 -9.34
CA ASP A 549 -17.63 29.59 -10.13
C ASP A 549 -18.46 28.35 -10.49
N THR A 550 -17.80 27.23 -10.76
CA THR A 550 -18.45 25.94 -11.05
C THR A 550 -19.23 25.42 -9.84
N ILE A 551 -18.66 25.52 -8.64
CA ILE A 551 -19.34 25.20 -7.38
C ILE A 551 -20.52 26.15 -7.16
N ALA A 552 -20.32 27.46 -7.33
CA ALA A 552 -21.35 28.46 -7.14
C ALA A 552 -22.53 28.31 -8.13
N ALA A 553 -22.27 27.78 -9.32
CA ALA A 553 -23.28 27.47 -10.33
C ALA A 553 -24.12 26.21 -10.02
N GLY A 554 -23.78 25.46 -8.96
CA GLY A 554 -24.51 24.25 -8.55
C GLY A 554 -24.03 22.96 -9.22
N ALA A 555 -22.87 22.96 -9.87
CA ALA A 555 -22.37 21.77 -10.56
C ALA A 555 -22.09 20.59 -9.61
N LEU A 556 -21.85 20.84 -8.31
CA LEU A 556 -21.68 19.80 -7.30
C LEU A 556 -22.98 19.36 -6.61
N ASP A 557 -24.12 19.97 -6.94
CA ASP A 557 -25.37 19.64 -6.25
C ASP A 557 -25.76 18.17 -6.50
N GLY A 558 -25.87 17.40 -5.41
CA GLY A 558 -26.18 15.97 -5.45
C GLY A 558 -25.00 15.05 -5.76
N VAL A 559 -23.79 15.58 -5.95
CA VAL A 559 -22.57 14.79 -6.16
C VAL A 559 -22.06 14.24 -4.84
N SER A 560 -21.74 12.95 -4.83
CA SER A 560 -21.21 12.20 -3.68
C SER A 560 -19.68 12.19 -3.65
N LYS A 561 -19.05 11.97 -4.80
CA LYS A 561 -17.60 11.86 -4.99
C LYS A 561 -17.20 12.55 -6.29
N ILE A 562 -15.99 13.11 -6.36
CA ILE A 562 -15.44 13.69 -7.59
C ILE A 562 -14.03 13.18 -7.91
N PHE A 563 -13.77 12.91 -9.19
CA PHE A 563 -12.48 12.42 -9.66
C PHE A 563 -11.94 13.24 -10.82
N ALA A 564 -10.61 13.33 -10.93
CA ALA A 564 -9.92 13.98 -12.03
C ALA A 564 -8.61 13.26 -12.38
N LEU A 565 -8.17 13.42 -13.63
CA LEU A 565 -6.85 13.01 -14.08
C LEU A 565 -6.07 14.24 -14.52
N HIS A 566 -4.79 14.29 -14.16
CA HIS A 566 -3.88 15.34 -14.58
C HIS A 566 -2.66 14.74 -15.29
N CYS A 567 -2.25 15.28 -16.43
CA CYS A 567 -1.08 14.83 -17.17
C CYS A 567 0.20 14.97 -16.34
N ASP A 568 1.10 13.99 -16.45
CA ASP A 568 2.39 13.97 -15.76
C ASP A 568 3.51 13.50 -16.71
N PRO A 569 4.38 14.41 -17.19
CA PRO A 569 5.48 14.07 -18.07
C PRO A 569 6.64 13.35 -17.38
N HIS A 570 6.63 13.19 -16.06
CA HIS A 570 7.61 12.36 -15.37
C HIS A 570 7.30 10.86 -15.46
N LEU A 571 6.05 10.52 -15.79
CA LEU A 571 5.55 9.16 -15.90
C LEU A 571 5.41 8.74 -17.37
N GLU A 572 5.83 7.51 -17.65
CA GLU A 572 5.70 6.89 -18.98
C GLU A 572 4.23 6.58 -19.29
N VAL A 573 3.86 6.64 -20.57
CA VAL A 573 2.55 6.17 -21.05
C VAL A 573 2.23 4.78 -20.51
N GLY A 574 1.00 4.63 -20.02
CA GLY A 574 0.52 3.40 -19.41
C GLY A 574 0.76 3.34 -17.90
N LYS A 575 1.50 4.29 -17.31
CA LYS A 575 1.61 4.43 -15.84
C LYS A 575 0.64 5.49 -15.36
N LEU A 576 -0.06 5.19 -14.27
CA LEU A 576 -0.84 6.17 -13.52
C LEU A 576 -0.42 6.13 -12.06
N SER A 577 -0.51 7.25 -11.37
CA SER A 577 -0.20 7.30 -9.94
C SER A 577 -1.24 8.10 -9.18
N THR A 578 -1.47 7.71 -7.94
CA THR A 578 -2.23 8.51 -6.97
C THR A 578 -1.71 8.26 -5.57
N ARG A 579 -1.95 9.21 -4.67
CA ARG A 579 -1.64 9.07 -3.24
C ARG A 579 -2.81 9.51 -2.40
N THR A 580 -2.93 8.89 -1.24
CA THR A 580 -3.84 9.35 -0.19
C THR A 580 -3.28 10.63 0.41
N GLY A 581 -4.13 11.60 0.72
CA GLY A 581 -3.73 12.89 1.26
C GLY A 581 -3.19 13.86 0.19
N PRO A 582 -2.36 14.84 0.59
CA PRO A 582 -1.96 15.94 -0.30
C PRO A 582 -1.18 15.49 -1.54
N ILE A 583 -1.65 15.79 -2.76
CA ILE A 583 -0.94 15.50 -4.02
C ILE A 583 -0.38 16.76 -4.70
N THR A 584 -0.89 17.94 -4.35
CA THR A 584 -0.34 19.26 -4.76
C THR A 584 -0.02 20.09 -3.52
N SER A 585 0.46 21.32 -3.71
CA SER A 585 0.69 22.30 -2.64
C SER A 585 -0.27 23.47 -2.77
N SER A 586 -0.48 24.21 -1.68
CA SER A 586 -1.16 25.50 -1.76
C SER A 586 -0.33 26.54 -2.49
N ASN A 587 -0.99 27.62 -2.92
CA ASN A 587 -0.32 28.75 -3.54
C ASN A 587 -0.99 30.07 -3.13
N ASP A 588 -0.35 30.82 -2.25
CA ASP A 588 -0.78 32.17 -1.82
C ASP A 588 0.15 33.25 -2.37
N SER A 589 -0.36 34.45 -2.54
CA SER A 589 0.44 35.63 -2.88
C SER A 589 0.54 36.60 -1.70
N VAL A 590 1.75 37.07 -1.44
CA VAL A 590 2.06 38.03 -0.38
C VAL A 590 2.69 39.26 -1.01
N THR A 591 2.01 40.41 -0.87
CA THR A 591 2.54 41.72 -1.26
C THR A 591 2.68 42.61 -0.05
N VAL A 592 3.88 43.13 0.21
CA VAL A 592 4.15 44.08 1.29
C VAL A 592 4.63 45.40 0.69
N ARG A 593 3.91 46.47 0.97
CA ARG A 593 4.31 47.84 0.60
C ARG A 593 4.76 48.58 1.84
N LEU A 594 5.87 49.29 1.74
CA LEU A 594 6.52 50.01 2.85
C LEU A 594 6.61 51.49 2.52
N TRP A 595 6.53 52.34 3.54
CA TRP A 595 6.72 53.78 3.44
C TRP A 595 7.53 54.34 4.61
N SER A 596 8.33 55.36 4.30
CA SER A 596 9.06 56.20 5.26
C SER A 596 8.97 57.66 4.81
N ALA A 597 9.46 58.59 5.63
CA ALA A 597 9.56 60.00 5.23
C ALA A 597 10.67 60.26 4.18
N GLY A 598 11.51 59.25 3.89
CA GLY A 598 12.74 59.44 3.14
C GLY A 598 13.75 60.31 3.90
N GLY A 599 14.90 60.59 3.30
CA GLY A 599 15.90 61.47 3.90
C GLY A 599 17.31 61.26 3.38
N HIS A 600 18.27 62.02 3.94
CA HIS A 600 19.67 61.85 3.56
C HIS A 600 20.29 60.65 4.26
N THR A 601 20.99 59.77 3.53
CA THR A 601 21.65 58.58 4.09
C THR A 601 22.72 58.88 5.15
N ALA A 602 23.17 60.14 5.29
CA ALA A 602 24.07 60.57 6.36
C ALA A 602 23.37 60.71 7.73
N ARG A 603 22.03 60.71 7.75
CA ARG A 603 21.21 60.87 8.95
C ARG A 603 20.06 59.85 8.98
N PRO A 604 20.34 58.54 8.87
CA PRO A 604 19.29 57.53 8.77
C PRO A 604 18.40 57.53 10.03
N HIS A 605 18.94 57.89 11.20
CA HIS A 605 18.20 58.02 12.46
C HIS A 605 17.11 59.12 12.48
N LEU A 606 17.02 59.98 11.46
CA LEU A 606 15.96 61.00 11.33
C LEU A 606 14.78 60.54 10.48
N THR A 607 14.83 59.33 9.92
CA THR A 607 13.79 58.73 9.11
C THR A 607 13.71 57.22 9.38
N GLY A 608 12.74 56.53 8.78
CA GLY A 608 12.76 55.07 8.76
C GLY A 608 13.72 54.61 7.65
N ASP A 609 14.79 53.90 7.99
CA ASP A 609 15.67 53.31 6.98
C ASP A 609 14.94 52.18 6.24
N LEU A 610 14.23 52.56 5.18
CA LEU A 610 13.35 51.67 4.44
C LEU A 610 14.12 50.54 3.74
N ILE A 611 15.35 50.79 3.30
CA ILE A 611 16.19 49.74 2.70
C ILE A 611 16.53 48.69 3.75
N HIS A 612 16.93 49.11 4.96
CA HIS A 612 17.21 48.18 6.04
C HIS A 612 15.96 47.41 6.48
N ALA A 613 14.83 48.09 6.66
CA ALA A 613 13.55 47.45 7.01
C ALA A 613 13.10 46.42 5.94
N THR A 614 13.28 46.76 4.66
CA THR A 614 13.01 45.84 3.55
C THR A 614 13.92 44.61 3.63
N ALA A 615 15.23 44.79 3.87
CA ALA A 615 16.17 43.68 4.01
C ALA A 615 15.81 42.75 5.19
N VAL A 616 15.41 43.34 6.32
CA VAL A 616 14.93 42.58 7.50
C VAL A 616 13.71 41.75 7.17
N LEU A 617 12.76 42.26 6.39
CA LEU A 617 11.61 41.46 5.95
C LEU A 617 12.00 40.35 4.99
N VAL A 618 12.86 40.64 4.00
CA VAL A 618 13.27 39.68 2.96
C VAL A 618 13.84 38.42 3.61
N THR A 619 14.73 38.55 4.58
CA THR A 619 15.35 37.39 5.26
C THR A 619 14.62 36.95 6.52
N GLY A 620 14.07 37.90 7.28
CA GLY A 620 13.48 37.65 8.58
C GLY A 620 12.16 36.91 8.51
N LEU A 621 11.30 37.20 7.51
CA LEU A 621 10.00 36.53 7.41
C LEU A 621 10.17 35.02 7.17
N ALA A 622 11.04 34.64 6.22
CA ALA A 622 11.37 33.24 5.98
C ALA A 622 11.96 32.57 7.24
N SER A 623 12.87 33.26 7.93
CA SER A 623 13.49 32.74 9.16
C SER A 623 12.47 32.50 10.29
N VAL A 624 11.47 33.38 10.44
CA VAL A 624 10.40 33.21 11.43
C VAL A 624 9.51 32.02 11.06
N LEU A 625 9.10 31.92 9.80
CA LEU A 625 8.26 30.81 9.32
C LEU A 625 8.96 29.46 9.52
N ASP A 626 10.24 29.35 9.17
CA ASP A 626 11.07 28.15 9.36
C ASP A 626 11.18 27.70 10.83
N ARG A 627 10.92 28.58 11.80
CA ARG A 627 10.95 28.26 13.24
C ARG A 627 9.56 28.13 13.87
N ARG A 628 8.51 28.51 13.15
CA ARG A 628 7.12 28.50 13.64
C ARG A 628 6.26 27.44 12.96
N ILE A 629 6.74 26.87 11.85
CA ILE A 629 6.05 25.87 11.05
C ILE A 629 6.86 24.58 11.07
N ASP A 630 6.17 23.44 11.13
CA ASP A 630 6.82 22.13 11.04
C ASP A 630 7.50 21.98 9.68
N ALA A 631 8.81 21.73 9.68
CA ALA A 631 9.61 21.57 8.48
C ALA A 631 9.12 20.44 7.54
N ARG A 632 8.38 19.45 8.07
CA ARG A 632 7.81 18.35 7.29
C ARG A 632 6.64 18.77 6.41
N THR A 633 6.06 19.95 6.64
CA THR A 633 4.95 20.51 5.86
C THR A 633 5.40 21.17 4.56
N ALA A 634 6.72 21.17 4.28
CA ALA A 634 7.34 21.74 3.09
C ALA A 634 6.84 23.15 2.75
N THR A 635 6.67 23.99 3.78
CA THR A 635 6.21 25.38 3.60
C THR A 635 7.36 26.25 3.12
N VAL A 636 7.19 26.95 2.00
CA VAL A 636 8.23 27.77 1.37
C VAL A 636 7.68 29.17 1.04
N LEU A 637 8.38 30.20 1.53
CA LEU A 637 8.20 31.59 1.10
C LEU A 637 9.28 31.94 0.07
N THR A 638 8.87 32.43 -1.10
CA THR A 638 9.81 32.93 -2.11
C THR A 638 9.42 34.34 -2.55
N TRP A 639 10.35 35.30 -2.42
CA TRP A 639 10.18 36.65 -2.94
C TRP A 639 10.50 36.68 -4.44
N GLY A 640 9.53 37.03 -5.27
CA GLY A 640 9.70 37.20 -6.72
C GLY A 640 10.07 38.63 -7.13
N LYS A 641 9.81 39.63 -6.26
CA LYS A 641 10.12 41.04 -6.53
C LYS A 641 10.54 41.76 -5.25
N VAL A 642 11.61 42.55 -5.35
CA VAL A 642 12.05 43.51 -4.34
C VAL A 642 12.39 44.82 -5.03
N ALA A 643 11.76 45.93 -4.64
CA ALA A 643 12.04 47.25 -5.23
C ALA A 643 11.96 48.37 -4.18
N ALA A 644 13.02 49.18 -4.07
CA ALA A 644 13.04 50.40 -3.23
C ALA A 644 14.19 51.34 -3.66
N GLY A 645 13.89 52.63 -3.81
CA GLY A 645 14.88 53.69 -4.09
C GLY A 645 15.47 53.72 -5.50
N GLN A 646 16.19 54.82 -5.79
CA GLN A 646 16.78 55.12 -7.10
C GLN A 646 18.21 55.71 -7.04
N VAL A 647 18.60 56.34 -5.93
CA VAL A 647 19.89 57.04 -5.77
C VAL A 647 20.60 56.66 -4.46
N ALA A 648 21.92 56.58 -4.48
CA ALA A 648 22.72 56.05 -3.35
C ALA A 648 22.79 56.97 -2.11
N ASN A 649 22.50 58.26 -2.25
CA ASN A 649 22.60 59.25 -1.18
C ASN A 649 21.26 59.65 -0.54
N SER A 650 20.15 59.01 -0.93
CA SER A 650 18.81 59.23 -0.38
C SER A 650 18.21 57.91 0.13
N VAL A 651 17.65 57.95 1.33
CA VAL A 651 16.73 56.91 1.83
C VAL A 651 15.41 57.05 1.07
N PRO A 652 14.85 55.96 0.51
CA PRO A 652 13.61 56.03 -0.24
C PRO A 652 12.38 56.21 0.63
N GLU A 653 11.37 56.89 0.07
CA GLU A 653 10.06 57.10 0.71
C GLU A 653 9.17 55.86 0.63
N SER A 654 9.41 54.94 -0.32
CA SER A 654 8.61 53.73 -0.49
C SER A 654 9.40 52.52 -1.00
N GLY A 655 8.85 51.33 -0.76
CA GLY A 655 9.33 50.08 -1.32
C GLY A 655 8.23 49.02 -1.41
N GLU A 656 8.46 47.98 -2.19
CA GLU A 656 7.52 46.88 -2.42
C GLU A 656 8.24 45.53 -2.47
N LEU A 657 7.64 44.54 -1.81
CA LEU A 657 7.98 43.13 -1.86
C LEU A 657 6.79 42.36 -2.39
N VAL A 658 7.02 41.47 -3.37
CA VAL A 658 5.99 40.53 -3.86
C VAL A 658 6.58 39.13 -3.83
N GLY A 659 5.87 38.20 -3.22
CA GLY A 659 6.28 36.81 -3.08
C GLY A 659 5.11 35.85 -3.08
N THR A 660 5.44 34.57 -3.07
CA THR A 660 4.49 33.47 -2.99
C THR A 660 4.77 32.61 -1.78
N LEU A 661 3.71 32.10 -1.15
CA LEU A 661 3.78 31.10 -0.09
C LEU A 661 3.17 29.81 -0.60
N ARG A 662 3.94 28.71 -0.50
CA ARG A 662 3.47 27.37 -0.83
C ARG A 662 3.55 26.48 0.41
N SER A 663 2.59 25.59 0.59
CA SER A 663 2.63 24.60 1.67
C SER A 663 2.05 23.27 1.19
N ALA A 664 2.68 22.16 1.58
CA ALA A 664 2.18 20.83 1.29
C ALA A 664 1.05 20.40 2.24
N SER A 665 0.82 21.14 3.33
CA SER A 665 -0.17 20.81 4.37
C SER A 665 -1.34 21.79 4.34
N ARG A 666 -2.55 21.25 4.24
CA ARG A 666 -3.80 22.03 4.33
C ARG A 666 -3.91 22.68 5.72
N GLU A 667 -3.64 21.93 6.78
CA GLU A 667 -3.70 22.44 8.16
C GLU A 667 -2.74 23.62 8.36
N THR A 668 -1.49 23.49 7.88
CA THR A 668 -0.52 24.58 7.95
C THR A 668 -0.97 25.78 7.13
N TRP A 669 -1.42 25.57 5.89
CA TRP A 669 -1.96 26.61 5.02
C TRP A 669 -3.12 27.40 5.65
N ALA A 670 -3.95 26.75 6.48
CA ALA A 670 -5.01 27.41 7.25
C ALA A 670 -4.51 28.49 8.22
N SER A 671 -3.28 28.34 8.70
CA SER A 671 -2.67 29.18 9.73
C SER A 671 -1.69 30.23 9.20
N LEU A 672 -1.37 30.20 7.90
CA LEU A 672 -0.28 31.01 7.34
C LEU A 672 -0.56 32.52 7.40
N GLU A 673 -1.74 32.98 6.99
CA GLU A 673 -2.04 34.41 6.92
C GLU A 673 -1.90 35.12 8.29
N PRO A 674 -2.48 34.61 9.39
CA PRO A 674 -2.25 35.17 10.72
C PRO A 674 -0.77 35.16 11.13
N LEU A 675 -0.05 34.05 10.87
CA LEU A 675 1.36 33.93 11.22
C LEU A 675 2.24 34.93 10.46
N VAL A 676 1.98 35.12 9.16
CA VAL A 676 2.70 36.06 8.31
C VAL A 676 2.41 37.50 8.71
N THR A 677 1.15 37.82 8.98
CA THR A 677 0.74 39.15 9.44
C THR A 677 1.44 39.52 10.75
N ASP A 678 1.44 38.61 11.73
CA ASP A 678 2.08 38.82 13.03
C ASP A 678 3.62 38.92 12.91
N ALA A 679 4.24 38.06 12.09
CA ALA A 679 5.67 38.08 11.85
C ALA A 679 6.13 39.40 11.20
N ILE A 680 5.43 39.90 10.18
CA ILE A 680 5.74 41.18 9.53
C ILE A 680 5.65 42.33 10.54
N CYS A 681 4.60 42.34 11.37
CA CYS A 681 4.42 43.36 12.40
C CYS A 681 5.62 43.39 13.37
N HIS A 682 6.00 42.23 13.92
CA HIS A 682 7.12 42.13 14.85
C HIS A 682 8.48 42.45 14.22
N LEU A 683 8.71 42.04 12.97
CA LEU A 683 9.95 42.32 12.25
C LEU A 683 10.11 43.81 11.95
N LEU A 684 9.02 44.53 11.67
CA LEU A 684 9.07 45.95 11.31
C LEU A 684 8.97 46.91 12.48
N ALA A 685 8.42 46.48 13.62
CA ALA A 685 8.14 47.33 14.78
C ALA A 685 9.30 48.26 15.21
N PRO A 686 10.58 47.85 15.18
CA PRO A 686 11.70 48.71 15.59
C PRO A 686 12.05 49.84 14.62
N TYR A 687 11.64 49.76 13.35
CA TYR A 687 12.21 50.58 12.26
C TYR A 687 11.42 51.83 11.90
N ASN A 688 10.29 52.10 12.59
CA ASN A 688 9.44 53.27 12.38
C ASN A 688 9.04 53.47 10.90
N VAL A 689 8.79 52.37 10.19
CA VAL A 689 8.26 52.36 8.82
C VAL A 689 6.77 52.03 8.87
N ARG A 690 5.98 52.71 8.03
CA ARG A 690 4.60 52.30 7.79
C ARG A 690 4.60 51.18 6.75
N TYR A 691 3.70 50.23 6.87
CA TYR A 691 3.52 49.20 5.86
C TYR A 691 2.05 48.87 5.62
N GLU A 692 1.79 48.19 4.51
CA GLU A 692 0.52 47.59 4.13
C GLU A 692 0.82 46.18 3.62
N LEU A 693 0.06 45.20 4.12
CA LEU A 693 0.11 43.81 3.70
C LEU A 693 -1.14 43.50 2.90
N SER A 694 -0.96 43.05 1.66
CA SER A 694 -1.99 42.38 0.88
C SER A 694 -1.64 40.90 0.83
N TYR A 695 -2.40 40.11 1.59
CA TYR A 695 -2.32 38.65 1.57
C TYR A 695 -3.48 38.14 0.73
N LEU A 696 -3.19 37.57 -0.44
CA LEU A 696 -4.18 36.91 -1.28
C LEU A 696 -4.06 35.41 -1.08
N ARG A 697 -5.03 34.82 -0.38
CA ARG A 697 -5.16 33.36 -0.32
C ARG A 697 -5.51 32.86 -1.72
N GLY A 698 -4.68 31.99 -2.27
CA GLY A 698 -4.99 31.33 -3.52
C GLY A 698 -5.63 29.97 -3.26
N VAL A 699 -5.11 28.93 -3.91
CA VAL A 699 -5.70 27.59 -3.82
C VAL A 699 -5.12 26.79 -2.65
N PRO A 700 -5.93 25.97 -1.96
CA PRO A 700 -5.43 24.96 -1.03
C PRO A 700 -4.65 23.85 -1.77
N PRO A 701 -3.93 22.99 -1.04
CA PRO A 701 -3.42 21.74 -1.60
C PRO A 701 -4.60 20.83 -1.99
N VAL A 702 -4.48 20.09 -3.09
CA VAL A 702 -5.39 18.98 -3.43
C VAL A 702 -5.10 17.85 -2.45
N VAL A 703 -6.05 17.57 -1.56
CA VAL A 703 -5.95 16.50 -0.56
C VAL A 703 -6.89 15.37 -0.96
N ASN A 704 -6.33 14.32 -1.54
CA ASN A 704 -7.11 13.16 -1.95
C ASN A 704 -7.69 12.45 -0.72
N ASP A 705 -9.00 12.22 -0.76
CA ASP A 705 -9.72 11.45 0.23
C ASP A 705 -9.25 9.97 0.22
N PRO A 706 -9.04 9.31 1.38
CA PRO A 706 -8.56 7.92 1.43
C PRO A 706 -9.45 6.93 0.66
N ASP A 707 -10.76 7.06 0.76
CA ASP A 707 -11.70 6.16 0.12
C ASP A 707 -11.71 6.36 -1.40
N CYS A 708 -11.79 7.61 -1.83
CA CYS A 708 -11.73 7.95 -3.25
C CYS A 708 -10.36 7.57 -3.85
N THR A 709 -9.28 7.63 -3.06
CA THR A 709 -7.97 7.15 -3.51
C THR A 709 -7.97 5.63 -3.73
N ALA A 710 -8.64 4.86 -2.86
CA ALA A 710 -8.77 3.42 -3.03
C ALA A 710 -9.57 3.08 -4.30
N ASP A 711 -10.71 3.74 -4.50
CA ASP A 711 -11.53 3.61 -5.73
C ASP A 711 -10.69 3.91 -6.98
N LEU A 712 -9.91 5.00 -6.94
CA LEU A 712 -9.05 5.42 -8.04
C LEU A 712 -7.92 4.41 -8.32
N ARG A 713 -7.33 3.82 -7.28
CA ARG A 713 -6.32 2.76 -7.44
C ARG A 713 -6.93 1.50 -8.05
N GLU A 714 -8.09 1.05 -7.57
CA GLU A 714 -8.78 -0.11 -8.14
C GLU A 714 -9.10 0.11 -9.63
N ALA A 715 -9.63 1.29 -9.96
CA ALA A 715 -9.89 1.67 -11.35
C ALA A 715 -8.60 1.68 -12.20
N ILE A 716 -7.49 2.22 -11.69
CA ILE A 716 -6.18 2.21 -12.38
C ILE A 716 -5.69 0.77 -12.57
N GLU A 717 -5.67 -0.04 -11.52
CA GLU A 717 -5.22 -1.43 -11.55
C GLU A 717 -6.03 -2.26 -12.56
N SER A 718 -7.34 -2.04 -12.67
CA SER A 718 -8.20 -2.71 -13.65
C SER A 718 -7.87 -2.37 -15.12
N VAL A 719 -7.25 -1.21 -15.36
CA VAL A 719 -6.98 -0.67 -16.71
C VAL A 719 -5.55 -0.93 -17.16
N VAL A 720 -4.58 -0.67 -16.29
CA VAL A 720 -3.15 -0.79 -16.62
C VAL A 720 -2.45 -1.96 -15.92
N GLY A 721 -3.09 -2.60 -14.96
CA GLY A 721 -2.46 -3.64 -14.13
C GLY A 721 -1.65 -3.07 -12.97
N PHE A 722 -1.44 -3.89 -11.95
CA PHE A 722 -0.77 -3.50 -10.71
C PHE A 722 0.66 -2.97 -10.94
N ASP A 723 1.44 -3.60 -11.82
CA ASP A 723 2.83 -3.22 -12.14
C ASP A 723 2.96 -1.81 -12.75
N HIS A 724 1.83 -1.22 -13.18
CA HIS A 724 1.75 0.08 -13.81
C HIS A 724 1.16 1.17 -12.91
N LEU A 725 0.77 0.82 -11.68
CA LEU A 725 0.43 1.78 -10.63
C LEU A 725 1.74 2.36 -10.06
N ALA A 726 2.12 3.54 -10.51
CA ALA A 726 3.32 4.24 -10.06
C ALA A 726 3.10 4.95 -8.71
N GLU A 727 4.20 5.29 -8.04
CA GLU A 727 4.18 6.11 -6.83
C GLU A 727 3.90 7.59 -7.20
N ALA A 728 2.93 8.20 -6.54
CA ALA A 728 2.63 9.62 -6.75
C ALA A 728 3.47 10.49 -5.82
N HIS A 729 4.28 11.38 -6.39
CA HIS A 729 4.96 12.42 -5.64
C HIS A 729 4.05 13.64 -5.47
N GLN A 730 4.20 14.33 -4.34
CA GLN A 730 3.53 15.62 -4.15
C GLN A 730 4.18 16.68 -5.02
N SER A 731 3.37 17.36 -5.83
CA SER A 731 3.84 18.51 -6.58
C SER A 731 3.87 19.77 -5.70
N SER A 732 4.84 20.65 -5.96
CA SER A 732 4.83 22.01 -5.42
C SER A 732 3.84 22.93 -6.14
N GLY A 733 3.26 22.50 -7.27
CA GLY A 733 2.21 23.22 -8.00
C GLY A 733 0.92 23.37 -7.19
N GLY A 734 0.08 24.34 -7.57
CA GLY A 734 -1.30 24.47 -7.07
C GLY A 734 -2.28 23.99 -8.15
N GLU A 735 -3.48 23.59 -7.75
CA GLU A 735 -4.53 23.10 -8.64
C GLU A 735 -5.88 23.42 -7.98
N ASP A 736 -6.80 24.03 -8.74
CA ASP A 736 -8.06 24.54 -8.19
C ASP A 736 -9.12 23.46 -7.93
N PHE A 737 -8.90 22.22 -8.41
CA PHE A 737 -9.67 21.02 -8.02
C PHE A 737 -9.77 20.86 -6.50
N ALA A 738 -8.79 21.39 -5.75
CA ALA A 738 -8.81 21.42 -4.29
C ALA A 738 -10.08 22.07 -3.72
N TRP A 739 -10.69 23.04 -4.42
CA TRP A 739 -11.95 23.65 -3.99
C TRP A 739 -13.13 22.70 -4.02
N TYR A 740 -13.17 21.75 -4.95
CA TYR A 740 -14.20 20.72 -4.95
C TYR A 740 -14.04 19.78 -3.75
N LEU A 741 -12.79 19.47 -3.37
CA LEU A 741 -12.48 18.59 -2.25
C LEU A 741 -12.81 19.21 -0.89
N GLU A 742 -12.97 20.53 -0.81
CA GLU A 742 -13.52 21.22 0.37
C GLU A 742 -15.06 21.09 0.46
N LYS A 743 -15.73 20.48 -0.54
CA LYS A 743 -17.19 20.29 -0.60
C LYS A 743 -17.62 18.83 -0.61
N VAL A 744 -16.93 17.99 -1.36
CA VAL A 744 -17.22 16.56 -1.52
C VAL A 744 -15.93 15.76 -1.47
N PRO A 745 -15.93 14.52 -0.96
CA PRO A 745 -14.76 13.66 -1.06
C PRO A 745 -14.40 13.42 -2.52
N GLY A 746 -13.12 13.19 -2.78
CA GLY A 746 -12.64 13.00 -4.13
C GLY A 746 -11.15 12.75 -4.20
N ALA A 747 -10.69 12.35 -5.39
CA ALA A 747 -9.28 12.08 -5.62
C ALA A 747 -8.85 12.43 -7.04
N MET A 748 -7.62 12.91 -7.16
CA MET A 748 -6.94 13.14 -8.43
C MET A 748 -5.81 12.11 -8.61
N ALA A 749 -5.63 11.64 -9.84
CA ALA A 749 -4.48 10.83 -10.26
C ALA A 749 -3.65 11.55 -11.31
N ARG A 750 -2.36 11.21 -11.36
CA ARG A 750 -1.43 11.59 -12.40
C ARG A 750 -1.45 10.55 -13.51
N LEU A 751 -1.60 11.00 -14.75
CA LEU A 751 -1.55 10.18 -15.96
C LEU A 751 -0.19 10.35 -16.63
N GLY A 752 0.55 9.25 -16.80
CA GLY A 752 1.81 9.29 -17.54
C GLY A 752 1.62 9.58 -19.02
N VAL A 753 2.32 10.61 -19.48
CA VAL A 753 2.23 11.11 -20.86
C VAL A 753 3.57 11.14 -21.60
N TRP A 754 4.65 10.68 -20.97
CA TRP A 754 5.96 10.60 -21.62
C TRP A 754 6.06 9.31 -22.45
N ASP A 755 6.54 9.43 -23.68
CA ASP A 755 6.65 8.32 -24.64
C ASP A 755 7.69 7.24 -24.25
N GLY A 756 8.48 7.50 -23.20
CA GLY A 756 9.58 6.66 -22.74
C GLY A 756 10.90 6.91 -23.46
N THR A 757 10.94 7.84 -24.42
CA THR A 757 12.14 8.17 -25.21
C THR A 757 12.38 9.68 -25.28
N GLY A 758 13.60 10.09 -25.68
CA GLY A 758 13.92 11.52 -25.80
C GLY A 758 13.98 12.29 -24.46
N THR A 759 13.96 13.63 -24.58
CA THR A 759 14.07 14.54 -23.43
C THR A 759 12.69 14.81 -22.86
N ARG A 760 12.51 14.51 -21.56
CA ARG A 760 11.29 14.89 -20.83
C ARG A 760 11.13 16.40 -20.83
N GLN A 761 9.94 16.86 -21.18
CA GLN A 761 9.58 18.28 -21.18
C GLN A 761 8.65 18.53 -20.00
N GLU A 762 8.89 19.62 -19.28
CA GLU A 762 8.05 19.98 -18.14
C GLU A 762 6.75 20.64 -18.61
N LEU A 763 5.72 20.54 -17.78
CA LEU A 763 4.50 21.33 -17.94
C LEU A 763 4.85 22.83 -17.96
N HIS A 764 4.05 23.61 -18.69
CA HIS A 764 4.22 25.07 -18.90
C HIS A 764 5.45 25.44 -19.74
N GLN A 765 6.17 24.47 -20.33
CA GLN A 765 7.21 24.77 -21.31
C GLN A 765 6.63 24.95 -22.72
N PRO A 766 7.11 25.94 -23.51
CA PRO A 766 6.73 26.15 -24.91
C PRO A 766 6.80 24.93 -25.83
N GLY A 767 7.65 23.96 -25.48
CA GLY A 767 7.88 22.76 -26.29
C GLY A 767 7.07 21.55 -25.85
N PHE A 768 6.28 21.63 -24.77
CA PHE A 768 5.58 20.49 -24.17
C PHE A 768 4.69 19.79 -25.20
N ASN A 769 5.02 18.52 -25.47
CA ASN A 769 4.22 17.63 -26.28
C ASN A 769 4.03 16.31 -25.54
N LEU A 770 2.78 15.91 -25.38
CA LEU A 770 2.42 14.72 -24.63
C LEU A 770 2.05 13.59 -25.61
N ASP A 771 2.35 12.35 -25.24
CA ASP A 771 2.05 11.21 -26.10
C ASP A 771 0.55 10.88 -26.12
N GLU A 772 -0.07 11.04 -27.29
CA GLU A 772 -1.51 10.83 -27.50
C GLU A 772 -1.98 9.41 -27.10
N ARG A 773 -1.07 8.42 -27.06
CA ARG A 773 -1.36 7.07 -26.55
C ARG A 773 -1.76 7.05 -25.07
N ALA A 774 -1.47 8.10 -24.29
CA ALA A 774 -1.91 8.19 -22.91
C ALA A 774 -3.44 8.30 -22.77
N MET A 775 -4.12 8.92 -23.75
CA MET A 775 -5.54 9.26 -23.64
C MET A 775 -6.43 8.03 -23.49
N ILE A 776 -6.10 6.89 -24.12
CA ILE A 776 -6.88 5.66 -23.99
C ILE A 776 -6.89 5.15 -22.55
N HIS A 777 -5.77 5.26 -21.84
CA HIS A 777 -5.66 4.85 -20.46
C HIS A 777 -6.49 5.76 -19.56
N GLY A 778 -6.43 7.07 -19.76
CA GLY A 778 -7.24 8.00 -19.00
C GLY A 778 -8.74 7.83 -19.23
N VAL A 779 -9.19 7.64 -20.49
CA VAL A 779 -10.61 7.33 -20.78
C VAL A 779 -11.05 6.07 -20.06
N ARG A 780 -10.26 4.99 -20.17
CA ARG A 780 -10.59 3.72 -19.53
C ARG A 780 -10.63 3.83 -18.01
N THR A 781 -9.72 4.57 -17.39
CA THR A 781 -9.72 4.79 -15.94
C THR A 781 -10.94 5.59 -15.50
N LEU A 782 -11.29 6.66 -16.23
CA LEU A 782 -12.50 7.44 -15.97
C LEU A 782 -13.77 6.59 -16.07
N VAL A 783 -13.86 5.70 -17.06
CA VAL A 783 -15.00 4.76 -17.22
C VAL A 783 -14.99 3.68 -16.15
N ALA A 784 -13.83 3.16 -15.75
CA ALA A 784 -13.71 2.12 -14.73
C ALA A 784 -14.19 2.63 -13.36
N LEU A 785 -13.86 3.88 -13.00
CA LEU A 785 -14.35 4.53 -11.79
C LEU A 785 -15.88 4.52 -11.68
N THR A 786 -16.60 4.64 -12.80
CA THR A 786 -18.07 4.68 -12.79
C THR A 786 -18.72 3.30 -12.69
N ARG A 787 -17.92 2.24 -12.65
CA ARG A 787 -18.38 0.84 -12.69
C ARG A 787 -17.86 0.02 -11.51
N LEU A 788 -17.17 0.64 -10.57
CA LEU A 788 -16.83 -0.01 -9.32
C LEU A 788 -18.13 -0.44 -8.66
N GLU A 789 -18.25 -1.74 -8.39
CA GLU A 789 -19.36 -2.27 -7.60
C GLU A 789 -19.22 -1.68 -6.20
N ASP A 790 -20.32 -1.18 -5.66
CA ASP A 790 -20.34 -0.71 -4.28
C ASP A 790 -20.07 -1.94 -3.38
N GLN A 791 -18.82 -2.10 -2.94
CA GLN A 791 -18.40 -3.21 -2.07
C GLN A 791 -18.95 -3.07 -0.64
N SER A 792 -19.90 -2.15 -0.40
CA SER A 792 -20.59 -1.97 0.87
C SER A 792 -21.71 -3.00 1.14
N GLY A 793 -21.80 -4.05 0.31
CA GLY A 793 -22.72 -5.18 0.49
C GLY A 793 -22.25 -6.24 1.49
#